data_AF-A0A915N2D5-F1
#
_entry.id   AF-A0A915N2D5-F1
#
_cell.length_a   1.000
_cell.length_b   1.000
_cell.length_c   1.000
_cell.angle_alpha   90.00
_cell.angle_beta   90.00
_cell.angle_gamma   90.00
#
_symmetry.space_group_name_H-M   'P 1'
#
loop_
_entity.id
_entity.type
_entity.pdbx_description
1 polymer ?
#
loop_
_entity_poly.entity_id
_entity_poly.type
_entity_poly.pdbx_seq_one_letter_code
_entity_poly.pdbx_strand_id
1 'polypeptide(L)'
;MSSKIPMNIIAAVDENFGIGKNNSLPWRLPKEYKHFINLTTTTKNPNKINAVLMGRKCWESIPEKYRPLKNRLNIVMTKTWVDENLIFINSLDSLNLILESKPYENLIETIWNIGGKQIYSLGIEHQNLNKIVLTKIDKNFDCDVKFPEINWNQFIEEENGEIMMFPFNTPYNYLLNWAFVCFAIPWLYSYFNEQHRLTTMPVEQAMLKAWENFIAQPSIKFRKVIVGINCNVDVIVSGVSVINNLNISSPNPIGDKEMLGGFEDLYEVFVHFFTRGAPAERFMANDLTFDKIVSAIEDNQLHAQHYIGGNAALMAQKIASAFPHATPYLVGPIGPRSQALLHPSIVRNNFTRIVQDEMHVILEYKQGEILGEYVAPASSRFIISHDQFSGSAMVIEMFFKAIMQFRPDLIIFSGIHSMEAQNQEARLEKLRLIKRSLLQINPLIPIHLQLGSMPDANIADDILKRIIPNVDSLGINEQELTFLSRVGGGPFKEQYPISAGTLHAYKAVEMLYWLLSNYGHDRNNPESKNYNQRLQRIHFYSLTYHIMVSKGPDWSNLAAGLAAGARLAGRQSCNLALSSGRATDFDKLEIRSSQTVLLDKQVNKVFKFNPHSPLASWMRGDLVFIYTPVFVCKFPQHTVGVDDAIAASALLYSQFFKLERKNWIFNIRTMRSVAKIDSSKNSLQLRRPEKRLLKLTFDHIPMKDQVVIMFPGYGTQYLTMGRNVIDNPNSKRLFDQANEFLKFDLFDLCQNGPKTKLDQIIYSHMAIFVSSLAAFEKLKTEQPDIMDRLTDVAGFGLGEFCALVAANVINYDDALRMMKIYADATERCSQLSYSGMITIRTCAESQLLKALSEAKEYSESKGELPLCELAGYLFCHVKIIAGTMKSLEFLNQHANHFKFQILKRLPIYGAFHTTLMNEAANDVREYLEGINEINIPCINVYSNYTGRPHLFQIKRIKRDIVRQITNPIKWEQIAQLLFQKRQNEAFPSYIEVGPGKQLGNILYNIGKKTRNTCIHYPP
;
A
#
# COMPACT_ATOMS: atom_id res chain seq x y z
N MET A 1 48.65 -34.84 -2.34
CA MET A 1 48.38 -34.91 -3.79
C MET A 1 48.13 -33.48 -4.26
N SER A 2 49.00 -32.93 -5.12
CA SER A 2 48.81 -31.59 -5.68
C SER A 2 47.43 -31.52 -6.35
N SER A 3 46.57 -30.60 -5.92
CA SER A 3 45.26 -30.39 -6.55
C SER A 3 45.49 -29.77 -7.92
N LYS A 4 45.57 -30.61 -8.96
CA LYS A 4 45.75 -30.17 -10.35
C LYS A 4 44.62 -29.19 -10.73
N ILE A 5 45.00 -28.03 -11.27
CA ILE A 5 44.05 -26.97 -11.67
C ILE A 5 43.15 -27.50 -12.80
N PRO A 6 41.81 -27.39 -12.69
CA PRO A 6 40.90 -27.87 -13.73
C PRO A 6 41.03 -27.07 -15.02
N MET A 7 40.97 -27.76 -16.17
CA MET A 7 40.98 -27.15 -17.50
C MET A 7 39.60 -27.27 -18.16
N ASN A 8 39.07 -26.16 -18.66
CA ASN A 8 37.83 -26.11 -19.42
C ASN A 8 38.10 -25.60 -20.83
N ILE A 9 37.31 -26.04 -21.81
CA ILE A 9 37.35 -25.52 -23.18
C ILE A 9 36.11 -24.65 -23.41
N ILE A 10 36.30 -23.52 -24.10
CA ILE A 10 35.20 -22.71 -24.61
C ILE A 10 35.41 -22.41 -26.09
N ALA A 11 34.39 -22.70 -26.90
CA ALA A 11 34.42 -22.48 -28.34
C ALA A 11 33.04 -22.11 -28.87
N ALA A 12 33.01 -21.28 -29.91
CA ALA A 12 31.84 -21.05 -30.74
C ALA A 12 32.12 -21.62 -32.14
N VAL A 13 31.19 -22.40 -32.67
CA VAL A 13 31.33 -23.10 -33.94
C VAL A 13 30.15 -22.82 -34.87
N ASP A 14 30.42 -22.75 -36.17
CA ASP A 14 29.37 -22.78 -37.19
C ASP A 14 28.80 -24.20 -37.41
N GLU A 15 27.79 -24.33 -38.28
CA GLU A 15 27.15 -25.61 -38.62
C GLU A 15 28.12 -26.70 -39.08
N ASN A 16 29.28 -26.32 -39.63
CA ASN A 16 30.32 -27.21 -40.13
C ASN A 16 31.50 -27.37 -39.15
N PHE A 17 31.29 -27.04 -37.87
CA PHE A 17 32.31 -26.98 -36.82
C PHE A 17 33.45 -25.99 -37.11
N GLY A 18 33.22 -24.99 -37.95
CA GLY A 18 34.14 -23.90 -38.26
C GLY A 18 34.34 -22.93 -37.11
N ILE A 19 35.59 -22.53 -36.82
CA ILE A 19 35.96 -21.64 -35.70
C ILE A 19 36.63 -20.33 -36.13
N GLY A 20 36.98 -20.18 -37.39
CA GLY A 20 37.70 -19.02 -37.88
C GLY A 20 37.80 -18.99 -39.40
N LYS A 21 37.94 -17.78 -39.94
CA LYS A 21 38.18 -17.52 -41.37
C LYS A 21 39.22 -16.40 -41.52
N ASN A 22 40.26 -16.61 -42.33
CA ASN A 22 41.31 -15.62 -42.58
C ASN A 22 41.92 -15.03 -41.29
N ASN A 23 42.21 -15.89 -40.32
CA ASN A 23 42.76 -15.51 -39.00
C ASN A 23 41.88 -14.55 -38.17
N SER A 24 40.56 -14.59 -38.38
CA SER A 24 39.56 -13.79 -37.65
C SER A 24 38.29 -14.58 -37.37
N LEU A 25 37.46 -14.09 -36.44
CA LEU A 25 36.12 -14.66 -36.21
C LEU A 25 35.15 -14.14 -37.30
N PRO A 26 34.47 -15.03 -38.06
CA PRO A 26 33.62 -14.61 -39.18
C PRO A 26 32.25 -14.07 -38.75
N TRP A 27 31.91 -14.14 -37.46
CA TRP A 27 30.65 -13.65 -36.90
C TRP A 27 30.86 -12.57 -35.83
N ARG A 28 29.79 -11.81 -35.56
CA ARG A 28 29.70 -10.87 -34.44
C ARG A 28 28.41 -11.11 -33.65
N LEU A 29 28.52 -11.82 -32.54
CA LEU A 29 27.38 -12.21 -31.69
C LEU A 29 27.53 -11.64 -30.27
N PRO A 30 26.94 -10.45 -29.97
CA PRO A 30 27.13 -9.78 -28.68
C PRO A 30 26.74 -10.61 -27.45
N LYS A 31 25.74 -11.49 -27.58
CA LYS A 31 25.29 -12.38 -26.49
C LYS A 31 26.32 -13.47 -26.18
N GLU A 32 26.89 -14.08 -27.22
CA GLU A 32 27.94 -15.10 -27.09
C GLU A 32 29.22 -14.48 -26.50
N TYR A 33 29.65 -13.32 -26.99
CA TYR A 33 30.80 -12.62 -26.39
C TYR A 33 30.60 -12.30 -24.91
N LYS A 34 29.38 -11.90 -24.50
CA LYS A 34 29.06 -11.66 -23.09
C LYS A 34 29.13 -12.96 -22.28
N HIS A 35 28.66 -14.07 -22.84
CA HIS A 35 28.74 -15.39 -22.22
C HIS A 35 30.21 -15.85 -22.05
N PHE A 36 31.03 -15.72 -23.10
CA PHE A 36 32.46 -15.96 -23.06
C PHE A 36 33.18 -15.12 -21.98
N ILE A 37 32.91 -13.81 -21.93
CA ILE A 37 33.52 -12.93 -20.92
C ILE A 37 33.12 -13.36 -19.52
N ASN A 38 31.83 -13.65 -19.28
CA ASN A 38 31.36 -14.07 -17.96
C ASN A 38 32.05 -15.37 -17.52
N LEU A 39 32.04 -16.42 -18.35
CA LEU A 39 32.64 -17.70 -17.98
C LEU A 39 34.14 -17.62 -17.75
N THR A 40 34.86 -16.87 -18.59
CA THR A 40 36.33 -16.76 -18.49
C THR A 40 36.81 -15.79 -17.42
N THR A 41 35.92 -15.01 -16.77
CA THR A 41 36.29 -14.06 -15.70
C THR A 41 35.66 -14.35 -14.34
N THR A 42 34.53 -15.07 -14.28
CA THR A 42 33.89 -15.44 -13.02
C THR A 42 34.63 -16.61 -12.35
N THR A 43 34.99 -16.41 -11.09
CA THR A 43 35.54 -17.43 -10.19
C THR A 43 34.56 -17.70 -9.05
N LYS A 44 34.60 -18.91 -8.48
CA LYS A 44 33.88 -19.27 -7.26
C LYS A 44 34.52 -18.60 -6.03
N ASN A 45 35.85 -18.52 -6.00
CA ASN A 45 36.59 -17.82 -4.97
C ASN A 45 36.95 -16.39 -5.43
N PRO A 46 36.47 -15.34 -4.74
CA PRO A 46 36.72 -13.95 -5.13
C PRO A 46 38.19 -13.53 -5.04
N ASN A 47 39.04 -14.27 -4.32
CA ASN A 47 40.48 -14.00 -4.20
C ASN A 47 41.32 -14.69 -5.29
N LYS A 48 40.69 -15.44 -6.20
CA LYS A 48 41.35 -16.11 -7.32
C LYS A 48 40.93 -15.49 -8.65
N ILE A 49 41.77 -15.67 -9.66
CA ILE A 49 41.47 -15.32 -11.06
C ILE A 49 41.51 -16.57 -11.94
N ASN A 50 40.89 -16.48 -13.12
CA ASN A 50 41.03 -17.52 -14.13
C ASN A 50 42.22 -17.23 -15.06
N ALA A 51 42.76 -18.27 -15.68
CA ALA A 51 43.73 -18.16 -16.76
C ALA A 51 43.07 -18.49 -18.11
N VAL A 52 43.46 -17.80 -19.17
CA VAL A 52 43.09 -18.12 -20.55
C VAL A 52 44.31 -18.59 -21.32
N LEU A 53 44.18 -19.75 -21.94
CA LEU A 53 45.19 -20.38 -22.78
C LEU A 53 44.79 -20.26 -24.25
N MET A 54 45.68 -19.75 -25.08
CA MET A 54 45.46 -19.61 -26.52
C MET A 54 46.75 -19.74 -27.34
N GLY A 55 46.61 -19.97 -28.64
CA GLY A 55 47.75 -20.00 -29.56
C GLY A 55 48.09 -18.61 -30.11
N ARG A 56 49.30 -18.42 -30.64
CA ARG A 56 49.75 -17.15 -31.24
C ARG A 56 48.77 -16.55 -32.25
N LYS A 57 48.26 -17.35 -33.19
CA LYS A 57 47.28 -16.89 -34.19
C LYS A 57 45.96 -16.41 -33.57
N CYS A 58 45.49 -17.10 -32.52
CA CYS A 58 44.31 -16.69 -31.77
C CYS A 58 44.57 -15.35 -31.05
N TRP A 59 45.72 -15.21 -30.38
CA TRP A 59 46.16 -13.94 -29.81
C TRP A 59 46.16 -12.83 -30.86
N GLU A 60 46.79 -13.05 -32.02
CA GLU A 60 46.87 -12.12 -33.15
C GLU A 60 45.51 -11.78 -33.79
N SER A 61 44.46 -12.56 -33.55
CA SER A 61 43.10 -12.28 -34.04
C SER A 61 42.31 -11.32 -33.12
N ILE A 62 42.68 -11.20 -31.85
CA ILE A 62 41.97 -10.34 -30.89
C ILE A 62 42.26 -8.87 -31.23
N PRO A 63 41.31 -7.93 -31.31
CA PRO A 63 41.66 -6.53 -31.60
C PRO A 63 42.63 -5.93 -30.55
N GLU A 64 43.62 -5.13 -30.97
CA GLU A 64 44.67 -4.59 -30.07
C GLU A 64 44.10 -3.87 -28.82
N LYS A 65 43.01 -3.11 -28.98
CA LYS A 65 42.30 -2.45 -27.87
C LYS A 65 41.79 -3.39 -26.77
N TYR A 66 41.75 -4.70 -27.03
CA TYR A 66 41.29 -5.74 -26.10
C TYR A 66 42.40 -6.69 -25.66
N ARG A 67 43.66 -6.48 -26.08
CA ARG A 67 44.82 -7.26 -25.64
C ARG A 67 45.61 -6.49 -24.56
N PRO A 68 46.06 -7.15 -23.47
CA PRO A 68 45.59 -8.46 -22.99
C PRO A 68 44.13 -8.42 -22.55
N LEU A 69 43.48 -9.58 -22.56
CA LEU A 69 42.11 -9.69 -22.10
C LEU A 69 42.04 -9.41 -20.58
N LYS A 70 41.29 -8.38 -20.19
CA LYS A 70 41.27 -7.88 -18.80
C LYS A 70 40.69 -8.88 -17.79
N ASN A 71 41.13 -8.78 -16.53
CA ASN A 71 40.64 -9.55 -15.38
C ASN A 71 40.85 -11.08 -15.46
N ARG A 72 41.88 -11.51 -16.19
CA ARG A 72 42.32 -12.90 -16.29
C ARG A 72 43.78 -12.98 -16.73
N LEU A 73 44.44 -14.06 -16.37
CA LEU A 73 45.81 -14.30 -16.78
C LEU A 73 45.84 -14.74 -18.25
N ASN A 74 46.58 -14.04 -19.12
CA ASN A 74 46.66 -14.37 -20.54
C ASN A 74 47.93 -15.19 -20.80
N ILE A 75 47.77 -16.41 -21.31
CA ILE A 75 48.87 -17.34 -21.59
C ILE A 75 48.83 -17.70 -23.06
N VAL A 76 49.93 -17.46 -23.76
CA VAL A 76 50.06 -17.72 -25.20
C VAL A 76 51.03 -18.86 -25.42
N MET A 77 50.57 -19.93 -26.08
CA MET A 77 51.44 -21.04 -26.46
C MET A 77 52.05 -20.80 -27.85
N THR A 78 53.38 -20.78 -27.93
CA THR A 78 54.14 -20.54 -29.16
C THR A 78 55.55 -21.11 -29.05
N LYS A 79 56.16 -21.51 -30.18
CA LYS A 79 57.53 -22.05 -30.22
C LYS A 79 58.61 -21.03 -30.60
N THR A 80 58.23 -19.92 -31.24
CA THR A 80 59.19 -19.03 -31.94
C THR A 80 59.07 -17.54 -31.58
N TRP A 81 58.21 -17.18 -30.63
CA TRP A 81 57.89 -15.79 -30.33
C TRP A 81 58.01 -15.51 -28.83
N VAL A 82 58.66 -14.40 -28.47
CA VAL A 82 58.85 -13.96 -27.09
C VAL A 82 58.55 -12.46 -27.04
N ASP A 83 57.71 -12.06 -26.10
CA ASP A 83 57.38 -10.68 -25.75
C ASP A 83 57.55 -10.55 -24.23
N GLU A 84 58.27 -9.54 -23.76
CA GLU A 84 58.62 -9.42 -22.33
C GLU A 84 57.38 -9.23 -21.42
N ASN A 85 56.23 -8.85 -21.99
CA ASN A 85 55.01 -8.54 -21.24
C ASN A 85 53.94 -9.65 -21.25
N LEU A 86 54.25 -10.83 -21.80
CA LEU A 86 53.30 -11.94 -21.96
C LEU A 86 53.88 -13.26 -21.43
N ILE A 87 53.00 -14.08 -20.84
CA ILE A 87 53.40 -15.41 -20.38
C ILE A 87 53.35 -16.37 -21.56
N PHE A 88 54.52 -16.87 -21.94
CA PHE A 88 54.66 -17.85 -23.00
C PHE A 88 54.97 -19.23 -22.45
N ILE A 89 54.35 -20.22 -23.09
CA ILE A 89 54.68 -21.64 -22.88
C ILE A 89 54.97 -22.30 -24.22
N ASN A 90 55.88 -23.27 -24.21
CA ASN A 90 56.23 -24.06 -25.39
C ASN A 90 55.53 -25.43 -25.43
N SER A 91 54.94 -25.85 -24.30
CA SER A 91 54.25 -27.13 -24.11
C SER A 91 53.21 -27.04 -22.99
N LEU A 92 52.17 -27.88 -23.01
CA LEU A 92 51.19 -27.93 -21.91
C LEU A 92 51.80 -28.42 -20.59
N ASP A 93 52.85 -29.24 -20.62
CA ASP A 93 53.51 -29.72 -19.40
C ASP A 93 54.17 -28.56 -18.62
N SER A 94 54.70 -27.56 -19.35
CA SER A 94 55.26 -26.34 -18.74
C SER A 94 54.20 -25.42 -18.13
N LEU A 95 52.91 -25.57 -18.49
CA LEU A 95 51.82 -24.73 -17.99
C LEU A 95 51.60 -24.92 -16.49
N ASN A 96 51.54 -26.16 -16.02
CA ASN A 96 51.30 -26.44 -14.60
C ASN A 96 52.47 -25.94 -13.75
N LEU A 97 53.71 -26.11 -14.22
CA LEU A 97 54.92 -25.63 -13.53
C LEU A 97 54.93 -24.10 -13.34
N ILE A 98 54.51 -23.34 -14.37
CA ILE A 98 54.41 -21.88 -14.26
C ILE A 98 53.30 -21.47 -13.29
N LEU A 99 52.13 -22.12 -13.38
CA LEU A 99 50.98 -21.78 -12.54
C LEU A 99 51.16 -22.20 -11.07
N GLU A 100 52.00 -23.20 -10.80
CA GLU A 100 52.40 -23.63 -9.46
C GLU A 100 53.58 -22.80 -8.90
N SER A 101 54.22 -21.96 -9.71
CA SER A 101 55.33 -21.08 -9.29
C SER A 101 54.87 -19.68 -8.88
N LYS A 102 55.62 -19.00 -8.01
CA LYS A 102 55.34 -17.60 -7.64
C LYS A 102 55.54 -16.68 -8.85
N PRO A 103 54.64 -15.70 -9.10
CA PRO A 103 53.58 -15.20 -8.21
C PRO A 103 52.20 -15.86 -8.41
N TYR A 104 52.06 -16.88 -9.26
CA TYR A 104 50.76 -17.48 -9.62
C TYR A 104 50.31 -18.63 -8.74
N GLU A 105 51.22 -19.15 -7.92
CA GLU A 105 50.95 -20.16 -6.90
C GLU A 105 49.69 -19.79 -6.10
N ASN A 106 48.70 -20.69 -6.07
CA ASN A 106 47.39 -20.53 -5.41
C ASN A 106 46.49 -19.39 -5.93
N LEU A 107 46.87 -18.65 -6.98
CA LEU A 107 46.09 -17.54 -7.53
C LEU A 107 45.09 -17.98 -8.60
N ILE A 108 45.39 -19.05 -9.35
CA ILE A 108 44.54 -19.54 -10.44
C ILE A 108 43.49 -20.53 -9.94
N GLU A 109 42.22 -20.32 -10.32
CA GLU A 109 41.11 -21.24 -10.03
C GLU A 109 40.86 -22.24 -11.17
N THR A 110 40.87 -21.78 -12.42
CA THR A 110 40.55 -22.62 -13.59
C THR A 110 41.27 -22.09 -14.83
N ILE A 111 41.69 -23.01 -15.69
CA ILE A 111 42.30 -22.71 -17.00
C ILE A 111 41.21 -22.82 -18.07
N TRP A 112 41.00 -21.76 -18.85
CA TRP A 112 40.09 -21.74 -19.99
C TRP A 112 40.88 -21.76 -21.30
N ASN A 113 40.79 -22.86 -22.03
CA ASN A 113 41.33 -22.95 -23.37
C ASN A 113 40.37 -22.27 -24.35
N ILE A 114 40.82 -21.15 -24.91
CA ILE A 114 40.03 -20.27 -25.80
C ILE A 114 40.47 -20.36 -27.26
N GLY A 115 41.41 -21.27 -27.58
CA GLY A 115 41.53 -21.77 -28.94
C GLY A 115 42.78 -21.45 -29.73
N GLY A 116 42.60 -21.64 -31.05
CA GLY A 116 43.62 -22.13 -31.98
C GLY A 116 43.47 -23.65 -32.13
N LYS A 117 43.25 -24.16 -33.36
CA LYS A 117 42.94 -25.59 -33.62
C LYS A 117 43.85 -26.56 -32.87
N GLN A 118 45.17 -26.34 -32.94
CA GLN A 118 46.16 -27.16 -32.24
C GLN A 118 46.02 -27.10 -30.71
N ILE A 119 45.68 -25.94 -30.16
CA ILE A 119 45.52 -25.76 -28.71
C ILE A 119 44.26 -26.46 -28.24
N TYR A 120 43.17 -26.40 -29.02
CA TYR A 120 41.97 -27.16 -28.72
C TYR A 120 42.25 -28.67 -28.73
N SER A 121 42.95 -29.20 -29.75
CA SER A 121 43.32 -30.63 -29.78
C SER A 121 44.08 -31.05 -28.53
N LEU A 122 45.10 -30.28 -28.15
CA LEU A 122 45.90 -30.55 -26.95
C LEU A 122 45.07 -30.43 -25.65
N GLY A 123 44.10 -29.53 -25.60
CA GLY A 123 43.21 -29.40 -24.44
C GLY A 123 42.20 -30.55 -24.32
N ILE A 124 41.73 -31.08 -25.45
CA ILE A 124 40.80 -32.23 -25.50
C ILE A 124 41.48 -33.48 -24.96
N GLU A 125 42.75 -33.68 -25.31
CA GLU A 125 43.56 -34.82 -24.87
C GLU A 125 44.15 -34.64 -23.45
N HIS A 126 43.94 -33.48 -22.81
CA HIS A 126 44.57 -33.17 -21.54
C HIS A 126 43.88 -33.89 -20.36
N GLN A 127 44.66 -34.56 -19.53
CA GLN A 127 44.21 -35.34 -18.36
C GLN A 127 43.36 -34.56 -17.33
N ASN A 128 43.45 -33.22 -17.30
CA ASN A 128 42.68 -32.36 -16.37
C ASN A 128 41.49 -31.68 -17.05
N LEU A 129 41.07 -32.12 -18.24
CA LEU A 129 39.88 -31.59 -18.90
C LEU A 129 38.65 -31.91 -18.06
N ASN A 130 37.92 -30.87 -17.67
CA ASN A 130 36.76 -30.97 -16.80
C ASN A 130 35.44 -30.73 -17.55
N LYS A 131 35.38 -29.75 -18.47
CA LYS A 131 34.19 -29.55 -19.32
C LYS A 131 34.50 -28.80 -20.61
N ILE A 132 33.63 -28.98 -21.60
CA ILE A 132 33.62 -28.25 -22.88
C ILE A 132 32.33 -27.44 -22.96
N VAL A 133 32.45 -26.13 -23.12
CA VAL A 133 31.32 -25.23 -23.37
C VAL A 133 31.33 -24.86 -24.85
N LEU A 134 30.40 -25.42 -25.61
CA LEU A 134 30.31 -25.23 -27.05
C LEU A 134 29.07 -24.41 -27.40
N THR A 135 29.25 -23.29 -28.10
CA THR A 135 28.15 -22.53 -28.70
C THR A 135 28.02 -22.93 -30.17
N LYS A 136 26.91 -23.57 -30.56
CA LYS A 136 26.58 -23.85 -31.96
C LYS A 136 25.86 -22.66 -32.57
N ILE A 137 26.36 -22.19 -33.72
CA ILE A 137 25.78 -21.07 -34.47
C ILE A 137 25.10 -21.66 -35.70
N ASP A 138 23.78 -21.48 -35.80
CA ASP A 138 22.92 -21.99 -36.87
C ASP A 138 23.09 -21.20 -38.18
N LYS A 139 24.32 -21.19 -38.70
CA LYS A 139 24.71 -20.65 -40.01
C LYS A 139 26.12 -21.11 -40.39
N ASN A 140 26.31 -21.68 -41.58
CA ASN A 140 27.64 -21.93 -42.16
C ASN A 140 28.34 -20.62 -42.64
N PHE A 141 29.62 -20.42 -42.26
CA PHE A 141 30.43 -19.25 -42.66
C PHE A 141 31.59 -19.57 -43.61
N ASP A 142 31.71 -20.83 -44.08
CA ASP A 142 32.83 -21.35 -44.86
C ASP A 142 34.18 -21.03 -44.19
N CYS A 143 34.30 -21.47 -42.94
CA CYS A 143 35.50 -21.31 -42.12
C CYS A 143 36.67 -22.15 -42.68
N ASP A 144 37.88 -21.57 -42.70
CA ASP A 144 39.12 -22.24 -43.13
C ASP A 144 39.78 -23.06 -42.00
N VAL A 145 39.41 -22.76 -40.75
CA VAL A 145 39.83 -23.51 -39.57
C VAL A 145 38.61 -24.13 -38.89
N LYS A 146 38.66 -25.44 -38.68
CA LYS A 146 37.64 -26.21 -37.95
C LYS A 146 38.08 -26.55 -36.54
N PHE A 147 37.12 -26.67 -35.64
CA PHE A 147 37.27 -27.25 -34.31
C PHE A 147 37.71 -28.72 -34.44
N PRO A 148 38.55 -29.25 -33.54
CA PRO A 148 38.98 -30.64 -33.60
C PRO A 148 37.82 -31.62 -33.45
N GLU A 149 37.97 -32.82 -34.03
CA GLU A 149 37.02 -33.91 -33.82
C GLU A 149 37.09 -34.41 -32.38
N ILE A 150 35.93 -34.64 -31.77
CA ILE A 150 35.78 -35.10 -30.39
C ILE A 150 34.98 -36.39 -30.37
N ASN A 151 35.45 -37.37 -29.59
CA ASN A 151 34.65 -38.55 -29.27
C ASN A 151 33.62 -38.20 -28.19
N TRP A 152 32.43 -37.78 -28.62
CA TRP A 152 31.35 -37.34 -27.73
C TRP A 152 30.89 -38.41 -26.74
N ASN A 153 31.14 -39.69 -26.99
CA ASN A 153 30.80 -40.78 -26.07
C ASN A 153 31.57 -40.72 -24.74
N GLN A 154 32.64 -39.92 -24.67
CA GLN A 154 33.40 -39.66 -23.43
C GLN A 154 32.80 -38.53 -22.58
N PHE A 155 31.77 -37.84 -23.07
CA PHE A 155 31.16 -36.69 -22.43
C PHE A 155 29.67 -36.92 -22.19
N ILE A 156 29.15 -36.32 -21.14
CA ILE A 156 27.71 -36.26 -20.86
C ILE A 156 27.23 -34.89 -21.34
N GLU A 157 26.25 -34.87 -22.24
CA GLU A 157 25.65 -33.63 -22.72
C GLU A 157 24.66 -33.08 -21.67
N GLU A 158 24.88 -31.84 -21.24
CA GLU A 158 23.99 -31.11 -20.34
C GLU A 158 23.40 -29.91 -21.11
N GLU A 159 22.13 -29.99 -21.51
CA GLU A 159 21.37 -28.83 -22.00
C GLU A 159 20.61 -28.19 -20.85
N ASN A 160 20.82 -26.89 -20.61
CA ASN A 160 20.12 -26.11 -19.59
C ASN A 160 20.16 -26.68 -18.14
N GLY A 161 21.16 -27.52 -17.82
CA GLY A 161 21.38 -28.05 -16.47
C GLY A 161 20.61 -29.33 -16.12
N GLU A 162 20.02 -30.02 -17.10
CA GLU A 162 19.43 -31.35 -16.91
C GLU A 162 20.24 -32.43 -17.67
N ILE A 163 20.65 -33.49 -16.96
CA ILE A 163 21.40 -34.62 -17.53
C ILE A 163 20.40 -35.57 -18.22
N MET A 164 20.51 -35.74 -19.54
CA MET A 164 19.73 -36.75 -20.27
C MET A 164 20.45 -38.11 -20.23
N MET A 165 19.83 -39.11 -19.60
CA MET A 165 20.27 -40.51 -19.64
C MET A 165 19.54 -41.29 -20.74
N PHE A 166 20.29 -42.01 -21.59
CA PHE A 166 19.75 -43.09 -22.44
C PHE A 166 20.48 -44.42 -22.17
N PRO A 167 19.78 -45.58 -22.22
CA PRO A 167 20.33 -46.88 -21.84
C PRO A 167 20.89 -47.67 -23.03
N PHE A 168 21.91 -48.52 -22.84
CA PHE A 168 21.91 -49.98 -23.16
C PHE A 168 23.31 -50.66 -23.12
N ASN A 169 23.32 -51.83 -22.43
CA ASN A 169 24.01 -53.14 -22.65
C ASN A 169 25.54 -53.29 -22.89
N THR A 170 26.21 -54.05 -21.99
CA THR A 170 26.91 -55.37 -22.21
C THR A 170 27.71 -55.79 -20.93
N PRO A 171 28.45 -56.91 -20.90
CA PRO A 171 28.21 -58.15 -20.14
C PRO A 171 28.97 -58.24 -18.79
N TYR A 172 28.91 -57.21 -17.94
CA TYR A 172 29.53 -57.22 -16.59
C TYR A 172 28.51 -57.60 -15.50
N ASN A 173 27.84 -58.75 -15.69
CA ASN A 173 26.49 -58.96 -15.15
C ASN A 173 26.37 -59.92 -13.95
N TYR A 174 27.36 -59.99 -13.05
CA TYR A 174 27.22 -60.79 -11.82
C TYR A 174 27.40 -60.00 -10.53
N LEU A 175 28.39 -59.10 -10.43
CA LEU A 175 28.55 -58.24 -9.24
C LEU A 175 27.61 -57.03 -9.24
N LEU A 176 27.35 -56.45 -10.41
CA LEU A 176 26.37 -55.37 -10.56
C LEU A 176 24.94 -55.85 -10.35
N ASN A 177 24.63 -57.11 -10.71
CA ASN A 177 23.31 -57.69 -10.45
C ASN A 177 23.05 -57.88 -8.95
N TRP A 178 24.05 -58.23 -8.14
CA TRP A 178 23.88 -58.27 -6.68
C TRP A 178 23.76 -56.89 -6.06
N ALA A 179 24.54 -55.90 -6.51
CA ALA A 179 24.39 -54.52 -6.05
C ALA A 179 23.05 -53.90 -6.48
N PHE A 180 22.58 -54.20 -7.70
CA PHE A 180 21.27 -53.79 -8.20
C PHE A 180 20.15 -54.51 -7.45
N VAL A 181 20.28 -55.79 -7.11
CA VAL A 181 19.31 -56.48 -6.24
C VAL A 181 19.32 -55.88 -4.83
N CYS A 182 20.50 -55.61 -4.24
CA CYS A 182 20.61 -55.03 -2.90
C CYS A 182 20.21 -53.55 -2.79
N PHE A 183 20.15 -52.79 -3.89
CA PHE A 183 19.64 -51.42 -3.91
C PHE A 183 18.24 -51.31 -4.54
N ALA A 184 18.00 -51.97 -5.67
CA ALA A 184 16.72 -51.95 -6.35
C ALA A 184 15.67 -52.81 -5.64
N ILE A 185 15.98 -53.89 -4.92
CA ILE A 185 14.95 -54.57 -4.11
C ILE A 185 14.56 -53.73 -2.90
N PRO A 186 15.47 -53.14 -2.10
CA PRO A 186 15.06 -52.21 -1.05
C PRO A 186 14.45 -50.91 -1.57
N TRP A 187 14.87 -50.41 -2.73
CA TRP A 187 14.27 -49.23 -3.36
C TRP A 187 12.92 -49.54 -4.00
N LEU A 188 12.75 -50.67 -4.70
CA LEU A 188 11.45 -51.15 -5.20
C LEU A 188 10.57 -51.55 -4.04
N TYR A 189 11.08 -52.18 -2.98
CA TYR A 189 10.33 -52.45 -1.76
C TYR A 189 9.95 -51.14 -1.09
N SER A 190 10.85 -50.16 -0.95
CA SER A 190 10.52 -48.82 -0.42
C SER A 190 9.52 -48.10 -1.30
N TYR A 191 9.68 -48.14 -2.62
CA TYR A 191 8.83 -47.50 -3.61
C TYR A 191 7.46 -48.17 -3.67
N PHE A 192 7.39 -49.50 -3.77
CA PHE A 192 6.14 -50.26 -3.71
C PHE A 192 5.48 -50.20 -2.34
N ASN A 193 6.23 -50.12 -1.24
CA ASN A 193 5.68 -49.96 0.11
C ASN A 193 5.27 -48.50 0.37
N GLU A 194 5.89 -47.52 -0.29
CA GLU A 194 5.47 -46.12 -0.30
C GLU A 194 4.24 -45.93 -1.20
N GLN A 195 4.17 -46.56 -2.37
CA GLN A 195 2.99 -46.64 -3.21
C GLN A 195 1.87 -47.42 -2.52
N HIS A 196 2.16 -48.55 -1.86
CA HIS A 196 1.19 -49.28 -1.05
C HIS A 196 0.71 -48.42 0.13
N ARG A 197 1.61 -47.73 0.84
CA ARG A 197 1.23 -46.77 1.89
C ARG A 197 0.35 -45.66 1.35
N LEU A 198 0.67 -45.07 0.20
CA LEU A 198 -0.15 -44.02 -0.42
C LEU A 198 -1.53 -44.55 -0.83
N THR A 199 -1.63 -45.79 -1.33
CA THR A 199 -2.91 -46.43 -1.68
C THR A 199 -3.71 -46.98 -0.50
N THR A 200 -3.07 -47.23 0.66
CA THR A 200 -3.73 -47.73 1.88
C THR A 200 -4.01 -46.64 2.92
N MET A 201 -3.56 -45.40 2.68
CA MET A 201 -3.86 -44.26 3.54
C MET A 201 -5.35 -43.90 3.46
N PRO A 202 -6.01 -43.63 4.61
CA PRO A 202 -7.33 -43.02 4.63
C PRO A 202 -7.34 -41.72 3.81
N VAL A 203 -8.45 -41.45 3.13
CA VAL A 203 -8.65 -40.30 2.25
C VAL A 203 -8.27 -39.00 2.97
N GLU A 204 -8.65 -38.89 4.24
CA GLU A 204 -8.43 -37.74 5.09
C GLU A 204 -6.94 -37.49 5.33
N GLN A 205 -6.18 -38.56 5.59
CA GLN A 205 -4.76 -38.49 5.87
C GLN A 205 -3.95 -38.18 4.60
N ALA A 206 -4.34 -38.77 3.46
CA ALA A 206 -3.72 -38.50 2.16
C ALA A 206 -3.89 -37.02 1.75
N MET A 207 -5.09 -36.46 1.95
CA MET A 207 -5.39 -35.08 1.62
C MET A 207 -4.77 -34.06 2.58
N LEU A 208 -4.71 -34.33 3.89
CA LEU A 208 -3.92 -33.49 4.81
C LEU A 208 -2.45 -33.45 4.40
N LYS A 209 -1.84 -34.60 4.09
CA LYS A 209 -0.44 -34.67 3.65
C LYS A 209 -0.23 -33.93 2.32
N ALA A 210 -1.19 -34.03 1.39
CA ALA A 210 -1.15 -33.29 0.15
C ALA A 210 -1.16 -31.77 0.39
N TRP A 211 -2.05 -31.26 1.25
CA TRP A 211 -2.03 -29.85 1.63
C TRP A 211 -0.74 -29.41 2.31
N GLU A 212 -0.17 -30.22 3.21
CA GLU A 212 1.11 -29.90 3.85
C GLU A 212 2.24 -29.71 2.84
N ASN A 213 2.26 -30.51 1.77
CA ASN A 213 3.21 -30.34 0.67
C ASN A 213 2.98 -29.04 -0.13
N PHE A 214 1.72 -28.57 -0.23
CA PHE A 214 1.39 -27.30 -0.90
C PHE A 214 1.59 -26.06 -0.02
N ILE A 215 1.50 -26.17 1.30
CA ILE A 215 1.62 -25.04 2.24
C ILE A 215 3.09 -24.64 2.36
N ALA A 216 3.55 -23.83 1.42
CA ALA A 216 4.86 -23.19 1.45
C ALA A 216 4.74 -21.74 1.97
N GLN A 217 5.74 -21.32 2.75
CA GLN A 217 5.86 -19.94 3.20
C GLN A 217 6.17 -19.00 2.02
N PRO A 218 5.56 -17.80 1.95
CA PRO A 218 5.85 -16.87 0.86
C PRO A 218 7.28 -16.30 0.96
N SER A 219 7.86 -15.96 -0.19
CA SER A 219 9.22 -15.38 -0.25
C SER A 219 9.26 -13.97 0.34
N ILE A 220 8.18 -13.20 0.14
CA ILE A 220 7.97 -11.89 0.78
C ILE A 220 6.86 -12.05 1.82
N LYS A 221 7.23 -11.89 3.10
CA LYS A 221 6.33 -12.05 4.25
C LYS A 221 5.88 -10.69 4.77
N PHE A 222 4.62 -10.57 5.16
CA PHE A 222 4.14 -9.42 5.92
C PHE A 222 4.72 -9.46 7.33
N ARG A 223 5.38 -8.39 7.77
CA ARG A 223 5.96 -8.30 9.12
C ARG A 223 5.15 -7.39 10.02
N LYS A 224 4.70 -6.25 9.49
CA LYS A 224 3.86 -5.31 10.23
C LYS A 224 2.44 -5.37 9.68
N VAL A 225 1.51 -5.90 10.47
CA VAL A 225 0.11 -6.00 10.06
C VAL A 225 -0.71 -5.11 10.98
N ILE A 226 -1.47 -4.18 10.41
CA ILE A 226 -2.46 -3.42 11.19
C ILE A 226 -3.84 -3.98 10.90
N VAL A 227 -4.63 -4.13 11.96
CA VAL A 227 -5.95 -4.78 11.93
C VAL A 227 -6.95 -3.89 12.67
N GLY A 228 -8.12 -3.68 12.10
CA GLY A 228 -9.22 -2.93 12.71
C GLY A 228 -10.53 -3.15 11.96
N ILE A 229 -11.69 -2.76 12.48
CA ILE A 229 -11.86 -1.95 13.69
C ILE A 229 -12.73 -2.57 14.79
N ASN A 230 -13.51 -3.63 14.51
CA ASN A 230 -14.38 -4.23 15.52
C ASN A 230 -13.61 -5.12 16.51
N CYS A 231 -13.92 -4.93 17.80
CA CYS A 231 -13.35 -5.69 18.91
C CYS A 231 -14.38 -5.72 20.03
N ASN A 232 -14.80 -6.91 20.42
CA ASN A 232 -15.80 -7.10 21.47
C ASN A 232 -15.48 -8.35 22.30
N VAL A 233 -16.29 -8.63 23.31
CA VAL A 233 -16.21 -9.83 24.14
C VAL A 233 -17.47 -10.65 23.93
N ASP A 234 -17.32 -11.86 23.43
CA ASP A 234 -18.41 -12.81 23.25
C ASP A 234 -18.65 -13.57 24.57
N VAL A 235 -19.89 -13.56 25.04
CA VAL A 235 -20.35 -14.27 26.25
C VAL A 235 -21.28 -15.39 25.81
N ILE A 236 -20.80 -16.63 25.90
CA ILE A 236 -21.55 -17.82 25.50
C ILE A 236 -22.25 -18.43 26.71
N VAL A 237 -23.57 -18.61 26.62
CA VAL A 237 -24.43 -19.11 27.71
C VAL A 237 -25.65 -19.84 27.13
N SER A 238 -26.29 -20.73 27.91
CA SER A 238 -27.55 -21.36 27.51
C SER A 238 -28.67 -20.31 27.43
N GLY A 239 -29.28 -20.20 26.25
CA GLY A 239 -30.39 -19.28 26.00
C GLY A 239 -31.60 -19.57 26.87
N VAL A 240 -31.97 -20.84 27.02
CA VAL A 240 -33.10 -21.26 27.86
C VAL A 240 -32.84 -20.92 29.33
N SER A 241 -31.60 -21.11 29.82
CA SER A 241 -31.24 -20.72 31.19
C SER A 241 -31.36 -19.22 31.41
N VAL A 242 -30.93 -18.39 30.45
CA VAL A 242 -31.02 -16.92 30.55
C VAL A 242 -32.48 -16.46 30.57
N ILE A 243 -33.30 -16.96 29.63
CA ILE A 243 -34.72 -16.59 29.54
C ILE A 243 -35.48 -16.98 30.81
N ASN A 244 -35.26 -18.19 31.33
CA ASN A 244 -35.90 -18.67 32.55
C ASN A 244 -35.44 -17.89 33.80
N ASN A 245 -34.16 -17.55 33.90
CA ASN A 245 -33.61 -16.83 35.04
C ASN A 245 -34.12 -15.38 35.09
N LEU A 246 -34.16 -14.71 33.95
CA LEU A 246 -34.73 -13.36 33.82
C LEU A 246 -36.27 -13.36 33.97
N ASN A 247 -36.90 -14.53 34.07
CA ASN A 247 -38.35 -14.73 34.19
C ASN A 247 -39.15 -13.97 33.13
N ILE A 248 -38.67 -14.02 31.89
CA ILE A 248 -39.24 -13.27 30.77
C ILE A 248 -40.30 -14.13 30.08
N SER A 249 -41.48 -13.54 29.82
CA SER A 249 -42.52 -14.10 28.96
C SER A 249 -43.15 -12.98 28.14
N SER A 250 -43.74 -13.30 27.00
CA SER A 250 -44.51 -12.33 26.20
C SER A 250 -45.93 -12.82 25.94
N PRO A 251 -46.96 -11.97 26.10
CA PRO A 251 -48.34 -12.27 25.72
C PRO A 251 -48.60 -12.09 24.21
N ASN A 252 -47.64 -11.56 23.45
CA ASN A 252 -47.80 -11.24 22.03
C ASN A 252 -47.53 -12.45 21.12
N PRO A 253 -48.04 -12.44 19.87
CA PRO A 253 -47.75 -13.49 18.90
C PRO A 253 -46.25 -13.57 18.57
N ILE A 254 -45.74 -14.79 18.45
CA ILE A 254 -44.35 -15.06 18.07
C ILE A 254 -44.03 -14.40 16.72
N GLY A 255 -43.10 -13.44 16.71
CA GLY A 255 -42.75 -12.64 15.55
C GLY A 255 -41.26 -12.38 15.46
N ASP A 256 -40.78 -12.02 14.27
CA ASP A 256 -39.43 -11.51 14.07
C ASP A 256 -39.46 -9.98 14.12
N LYS A 257 -38.47 -9.39 14.80
CA LYS A 257 -38.24 -7.93 14.88
C LYS A 257 -36.77 -7.68 14.60
N GLU A 258 -36.47 -6.63 13.83
CA GLU A 258 -35.08 -6.27 13.48
C GLU A 258 -34.29 -5.72 14.68
N MET A 259 -34.95 -4.97 15.58
CA MET A 259 -34.35 -4.44 16.81
C MET A 259 -35.16 -4.86 18.04
N LEU A 260 -34.46 -5.10 19.15
CA LEU A 260 -35.07 -5.46 20.44
C LEU A 260 -35.18 -4.21 21.31
N GLY A 261 -36.40 -3.78 21.62
CA GLY A 261 -36.68 -2.64 22.49
C GLY A 261 -36.66 -2.99 23.99
N GLY A 262 -36.91 -4.25 24.35
CA GLY A 262 -36.95 -4.71 25.74
C GLY A 262 -36.97 -6.23 25.89
N PHE A 263 -37.23 -6.71 27.12
CA PHE A 263 -37.26 -8.15 27.44
C PHE A 263 -38.36 -8.91 26.68
N GLU A 264 -39.55 -8.32 26.52
CA GLU A 264 -40.66 -8.95 25.78
C GLU A 264 -40.28 -9.24 24.32
N ASP A 265 -39.66 -8.27 23.65
CA ASP A 265 -39.14 -8.42 22.28
C ASP A 265 -38.06 -9.52 22.21
N LEU A 266 -37.17 -9.56 23.20
CA LEU A 266 -36.15 -10.61 23.28
C LEU A 266 -36.82 -12.00 23.35
N TYR A 267 -37.84 -12.18 24.18
CA TYR A 267 -38.54 -13.46 24.30
C TYR A 267 -39.22 -13.86 22.98
N GLU A 268 -39.98 -12.95 22.37
CA GLU A 268 -40.69 -13.19 21.11
C GLU A 268 -39.74 -13.64 19.99
N VAL A 269 -38.68 -12.86 19.78
CA VAL A 269 -37.73 -13.10 18.69
C VAL A 269 -36.85 -14.31 19.00
N PHE A 270 -36.43 -14.52 20.25
CA PHE A 270 -35.69 -15.73 20.63
C PHE A 270 -36.53 -16.99 20.35
N VAL A 271 -37.80 -17.02 20.78
CA VAL A 271 -38.72 -18.15 20.53
C VAL A 271 -38.96 -18.36 19.03
N HIS A 272 -39.07 -17.28 18.24
CA HIS A 272 -39.21 -17.34 16.79
C HIS A 272 -38.06 -18.11 16.12
N PHE A 273 -36.81 -17.86 16.54
CA PHE A 273 -35.65 -18.56 16.00
C PHE A 273 -35.42 -19.93 16.63
N PHE A 274 -35.69 -20.07 17.93
CA PHE A 274 -35.60 -21.31 18.69
C PHE A 274 -36.49 -22.41 18.09
N THR A 275 -37.75 -22.10 17.79
CA THR A 275 -38.72 -23.04 17.17
C THR A 275 -38.35 -23.46 15.75
N ARG A 276 -37.54 -22.66 15.06
CA ARG A 276 -37.01 -22.96 13.71
C ARG A 276 -35.66 -23.66 13.75
N GLY A 277 -34.98 -23.68 14.89
CA GLY A 277 -33.60 -24.14 14.99
C GLY A 277 -32.64 -23.29 14.15
N ALA A 278 -32.94 -22.00 13.98
CA ALA A 278 -32.24 -21.12 13.05
C ALA A 278 -31.36 -20.10 13.79
N PRO A 279 -30.16 -19.76 13.27
CA PRO A 279 -29.32 -18.74 13.90
C PRO A 279 -29.87 -17.33 13.62
N ALA A 280 -29.70 -16.42 14.57
CA ALA A 280 -30.02 -15.01 14.40
C ALA A 280 -29.16 -14.12 15.28
N GLU A 281 -29.07 -12.85 14.90
CA GLU A 281 -28.37 -11.78 15.61
C GLU A 281 -29.25 -10.54 15.62
N ARG A 282 -29.41 -9.90 16.78
CA ARG A 282 -30.25 -8.72 16.94
C ARG A 282 -29.59 -7.65 17.80
N PHE A 283 -29.78 -6.40 17.39
CA PHE A 283 -29.35 -5.24 18.16
C PHE A 283 -30.39 -4.90 19.24
N MET A 284 -29.93 -4.71 20.47
CA MET A 284 -30.77 -4.25 21.58
C MET A 284 -30.67 -2.73 21.69
N ALA A 285 -31.78 -2.01 21.52
CA ALA A 285 -31.77 -0.55 21.48
C ALA A 285 -31.54 0.10 22.85
N ASN A 286 -31.94 -0.57 23.93
CA ASN A 286 -31.88 -0.04 25.30
C ASN A 286 -30.65 -0.60 26.05
N ASP A 287 -29.72 0.28 26.39
CA ASP A 287 -28.47 -0.02 27.10
C ASP A 287 -28.71 -0.62 28.49
N LEU A 288 -29.58 -0.01 29.31
CA LEU A 288 -29.91 -0.46 30.66
C LEU A 288 -30.52 -1.86 30.67
N THR A 289 -31.27 -2.21 29.64
CA THR A 289 -31.87 -3.56 29.50
C THR A 289 -30.80 -4.57 29.14
N PHE A 290 -29.90 -4.21 28.23
CA PHE A 290 -28.78 -5.06 27.85
C PHE A 290 -27.84 -5.31 29.03
N ASP A 291 -27.49 -4.27 29.79
CA ASP A 291 -26.67 -4.39 31.01
C ASP A 291 -27.31 -5.31 32.05
N LYS A 292 -28.64 -5.25 32.24
CA LYS A 292 -29.35 -6.18 33.14
C LYS A 292 -29.23 -7.63 32.70
N ILE A 293 -29.23 -7.91 31.39
CA ILE A 293 -29.02 -9.27 30.87
C ILE A 293 -27.60 -9.73 31.20
N VAL A 294 -26.60 -8.89 30.95
CA VAL A 294 -25.19 -9.21 31.21
C VAL A 294 -24.97 -9.43 32.72
N SER A 295 -25.48 -8.56 33.59
CA SER A 295 -25.41 -8.74 35.05
C SER A 295 -26.09 -10.02 35.51
N ALA A 296 -27.27 -10.35 34.99
CA ALA A 296 -27.98 -11.57 35.36
C ALA A 296 -27.21 -12.86 34.97
N ILE A 297 -26.44 -12.81 33.89
CA ILE A 297 -25.56 -13.91 33.46
C ILE A 297 -24.37 -14.08 34.41
N GLU A 298 -23.78 -12.96 34.84
CA GLU A 298 -22.59 -12.94 35.69
C GLU A 298 -22.90 -13.29 37.16
N ASP A 299 -23.95 -12.71 37.73
CA ASP A 299 -24.30 -12.84 39.14
C ASP A 299 -24.78 -14.25 39.51
N ASN A 300 -25.43 -14.96 38.58
CA ASN A 300 -26.04 -16.26 38.84
C ASN A 300 -25.17 -17.46 38.46
N GLN A 301 -23.88 -17.25 38.16
CA GLN A 301 -22.95 -18.31 37.76
C GLN A 301 -23.51 -19.27 36.70
N LEU A 302 -24.16 -18.75 35.64
CA LEU A 302 -24.71 -19.54 34.52
C LEU A 302 -23.64 -20.24 33.65
N HIS A 303 -22.46 -20.53 34.22
CA HIS A 303 -21.29 -21.10 33.55
C HIS A 303 -20.95 -20.40 32.22
N ALA A 304 -21.07 -19.07 32.19
CA ALA A 304 -20.83 -18.27 31.01
C ALA A 304 -19.34 -18.28 30.61
N GLN A 305 -19.08 -18.57 29.33
CA GLN A 305 -17.73 -18.58 28.78
C GLN A 305 -17.45 -17.28 28.05
N HIS A 306 -16.27 -16.71 28.29
CA HIS A 306 -15.87 -15.42 27.71
C HIS A 306 -14.79 -15.64 26.66
N TYR A 307 -15.03 -15.15 25.46
CA TYR A 307 -14.12 -15.23 24.33
C TYR A 307 -13.89 -13.85 23.73
N ILE A 308 -12.75 -13.69 23.06
CA ILE A 308 -12.53 -12.50 22.25
C ILE A 308 -13.41 -12.58 21.01
N GLY A 309 -14.19 -11.52 20.77
CA GLY A 309 -15.09 -11.39 19.62
C GLY A 309 -14.64 -10.28 18.67
N GLY A 310 -15.26 -10.25 17.50
CA GLY A 310 -15.05 -9.22 16.49
C GLY A 310 -14.01 -9.64 15.48
N ASN A 311 -14.39 -9.57 14.20
CA ASN A 311 -13.58 -10.07 13.07
C ASN A 311 -12.14 -9.54 13.12
N ALA A 312 -11.95 -8.23 13.33
CA ALA A 312 -10.62 -7.64 13.39
C ALA A 312 -9.80 -8.16 14.58
N ALA A 313 -10.38 -8.24 15.77
CA ALA A 313 -9.71 -8.80 16.95
C ALA A 313 -9.36 -10.29 16.76
N LEU A 314 -10.27 -11.08 16.20
CA LEU A 314 -10.08 -12.51 15.91
C LEU A 314 -8.96 -12.74 14.87
N MET A 315 -8.92 -11.94 13.80
CA MET A 315 -7.82 -11.98 12.84
C MET A 315 -6.49 -11.59 13.49
N ALA A 316 -6.45 -10.55 14.32
CA ALA A 316 -5.25 -10.14 15.04
C ALA A 316 -4.77 -11.22 16.02
N GLN A 317 -5.69 -11.86 16.76
CA GLN A 317 -5.44 -12.99 17.64
C GLN A 317 -4.85 -14.18 16.87
N LYS A 318 -5.38 -14.48 15.69
CA LYS A 318 -4.86 -15.55 14.86
C LYS A 318 -3.47 -15.26 14.33
N ILE A 319 -3.22 -14.02 13.90
CA ILE A 319 -1.90 -13.59 13.43
C ILE A 319 -0.87 -13.70 14.56
N ALA A 320 -1.22 -13.19 15.74
CA ALA A 320 -0.36 -13.20 16.92
C ALA A 320 0.04 -14.62 17.37
N SER A 321 -0.92 -15.56 17.35
CA SER A 321 -0.71 -16.93 17.83
C SER A 321 -0.04 -17.84 16.81
N ALA A 322 -0.34 -17.69 15.51
CA ALA A 322 0.15 -18.61 14.47
C ALA A 322 1.35 -18.10 13.66
N PHE A 323 1.63 -16.79 13.68
CA PHE A 323 2.66 -16.17 12.85
C PHE A 323 3.61 -15.29 13.68
N PRO A 324 4.59 -15.88 14.40
CA PRO A 324 5.48 -15.14 15.29
C PRO A 324 6.38 -14.10 14.59
N HIS A 325 6.54 -14.21 13.27
CA HIS A 325 7.28 -13.24 12.46
C HIS A 325 6.47 -11.97 12.11
N ALA A 326 5.15 -12.03 12.28
CA ALA A 326 4.24 -10.91 12.02
C ALA A 326 3.85 -10.27 13.36
N THR A 327 3.98 -8.96 13.44
CA THR A 327 3.52 -8.15 14.57
C THR A 327 2.17 -7.53 14.23
N PRO A 328 1.06 -8.05 14.80
CA PRO A 328 -0.24 -7.45 14.63
C PRO A 328 -0.39 -6.22 15.54
N TYR A 329 -0.89 -5.13 14.96
CA TYR A 329 -1.30 -3.92 15.64
C TYR A 329 -2.82 -3.84 15.54
N LEU A 330 -3.54 -3.98 16.65
CA LEU A 330 -5.00 -3.91 16.70
C LEU A 330 -5.44 -2.48 17.05
N VAL A 331 -6.36 -1.94 16.26
CA VAL A 331 -7.11 -0.72 16.59
C VAL A 331 -8.58 -1.07 16.65
N GLY A 332 -9.20 -0.81 17.79
CA GLY A 332 -10.61 -1.07 18.03
C GLY A 332 -11.00 -0.65 19.45
N PRO A 333 -12.29 -0.70 19.80
CA PRO A 333 -12.75 -0.49 21.17
C PRO A 333 -12.20 -1.60 22.07
N ILE A 334 -11.21 -1.27 22.90
CA ILE A 334 -10.56 -2.24 23.78
C ILE A 334 -10.81 -1.82 25.23
N GLY A 335 -11.65 -2.57 25.93
CA GLY A 335 -11.89 -2.44 27.36
C GLY A 335 -11.01 -3.38 28.21
N PRO A 336 -11.20 -3.40 29.53
CA PRO A 336 -10.39 -4.20 30.45
C PRO A 336 -10.43 -5.71 30.20
N ARG A 337 -11.59 -6.27 29.83
CA ARG A 337 -11.79 -7.72 29.61
C ARG A 337 -11.21 -8.16 28.27
N SER A 338 -11.53 -7.46 27.17
CA SER A 338 -10.92 -7.74 25.87
C SER A 338 -9.40 -7.59 25.93
N GLN A 339 -8.89 -6.60 26.67
CA GLN A 339 -7.46 -6.43 26.91
C GLN A 339 -6.82 -7.67 27.55
N ALA A 340 -7.50 -8.31 28.51
CA ALA A 340 -7.02 -9.51 29.20
C ALA A 340 -7.11 -10.78 28.33
N LEU A 341 -8.10 -10.87 27.44
CA LEU A 341 -8.30 -12.02 26.54
C LEU A 341 -7.37 -11.98 25.31
N LEU A 342 -6.98 -10.79 24.86
CA LEU A 342 -6.12 -10.61 23.68
C LEU A 342 -4.68 -11.10 23.93
N HIS A 343 -4.10 -11.74 22.91
CA HIS A 343 -2.74 -12.27 22.96
C HIS A 343 -1.71 -11.17 23.32
N PRO A 344 -0.74 -11.44 24.21
CA PRO A 344 0.20 -10.43 24.71
C PRO A 344 1.07 -9.74 23.64
N SER A 345 1.32 -10.41 22.51
CA SER A 345 2.12 -9.86 21.40
C SER A 345 1.37 -8.86 20.50
N ILE A 346 0.05 -8.71 20.67
CA ILE A 346 -0.74 -7.74 19.90
C ILE A 346 -0.44 -6.34 20.42
N VAL A 347 0.11 -5.51 19.53
CA VAL A 347 0.41 -4.09 19.82
C VAL A 347 -0.88 -3.28 19.78
N ARG A 348 -1.03 -2.38 20.75
CA ARG A 348 -2.25 -1.58 21.01
C ARG A 348 -1.84 -0.16 21.39
N ASN A 349 -2.71 0.83 21.20
CA ASN A 349 -2.54 2.16 21.77
C ASN A 349 -3.57 2.44 22.87
N ASN A 350 -3.29 3.44 23.70
CA ASN A 350 -4.21 3.87 24.76
C ASN A 350 -5.35 4.74 24.22
N PHE A 351 -5.30 5.15 22.97
CA PHE A 351 -6.19 6.16 22.42
C PHE A 351 -7.58 5.59 22.07
N THR A 352 -7.73 4.29 21.76
CA THR A 352 -9.04 3.61 21.56
C THR A 352 -9.50 2.82 22.79
N ARG A 353 -8.89 3.08 23.96
CA ARG A 353 -9.24 2.36 25.19
C ARG A 353 -10.59 2.86 25.70
N ILE A 354 -11.50 1.94 25.96
CA ILE A 354 -12.83 2.23 26.53
C ILE A 354 -12.92 1.76 27.99
N VAL A 355 -13.89 2.31 28.72
CA VAL A 355 -14.07 2.07 30.16
C VAL A 355 -14.69 0.70 30.41
N GLN A 356 -15.69 0.32 29.60
CA GLN A 356 -16.40 -0.94 29.63
C GLN A 356 -16.29 -1.59 28.25
N ASP A 357 -16.11 -2.91 28.20
CA ASP A 357 -16.01 -3.64 26.94
C ASP A 357 -17.35 -3.69 26.21
N GLU A 358 -17.29 -3.71 24.87
CA GLU A 358 -18.42 -4.09 24.05
C GLU A 358 -18.71 -5.58 24.25
N MET A 359 -19.93 -5.92 24.69
CA MET A 359 -20.31 -7.29 25.02
C MET A 359 -21.31 -7.81 23.98
N HIS A 360 -21.09 -9.04 23.49
CA HIS A 360 -22.04 -9.77 22.66
C HIS A 360 -22.50 -11.01 23.42
N VAL A 361 -23.80 -11.14 23.65
CA VAL A 361 -24.37 -12.28 24.38
C VAL A 361 -24.84 -13.32 23.37
N ILE A 362 -24.20 -14.49 23.38
CA ILE A 362 -24.50 -15.62 22.51
C ILE A 362 -25.30 -16.65 23.31
N LEU A 363 -26.60 -16.69 23.04
CA LEU A 363 -27.57 -17.61 23.64
C LEU A 363 -27.64 -18.91 22.84
N GLU A 364 -26.96 -19.96 23.31
CA GLU A 364 -26.98 -21.28 22.67
C GLU A 364 -28.16 -22.13 23.13
N TYR A 365 -28.69 -22.93 22.21
CA TYR A 365 -29.67 -23.95 22.52
C TYR A 365 -29.43 -25.21 21.70
N LYS A 366 -29.78 -26.37 22.27
CA LYS A 366 -29.54 -27.70 21.72
C LYS A 366 -30.79 -28.27 21.08
N GLN A 367 -30.61 -29.16 20.12
CA GLN A 367 -31.70 -29.96 19.57
C GLN A 367 -32.43 -30.72 20.69
N GLY A 368 -33.76 -30.61 20.70
CA GLY A 368 -34.62 -31.22 21.71
C GLY A 368 -34.71 -30.44 23.03
N GLU A 369 -34.05 -29.29 23.15
CA GLU A 369 -34.18 -28.41 24.33
C GLU A 369 -35.59 -27.80 24.37
N ILE A 370 -36.13 -27.62 25.58
CA ILE A 370 -37.52 -27.22 25.81
C ILE A 370 -37.56 -25.83 26.46
N LEU A 371 -38.36 -24.92 25.89
CA LEU A 371 -38.66 -23.61 26.47
C LEU A 371 -40.18 -23.42 26.49
N GLY A 372 -40.80 -23.51 27.67
CA GLY A 372 -42.26 -23.50 27.79
C GLY A 372 -42.89 -24.67 27.02
N GLU A 373 -43.73 -24.37 26.02
CA GLU A 373 -44.38 -25.35 25.14
C GLU A 373 -43.57 -25.64 23.86
N TYR A 374 -42.44 -24.96 23.65
CA TYR A 374 -41.65 -25.02 22.43
C TYR A 374 -40.47 -26.00 22.55
N VAL A 375 -40.15 -26.69 21.46
CA VAL A 375 -39.00 -27.60 21.37
C VAL A 375 -38.11 -27.20 20.20
N ALA A 376 -36.80 -27.10 20.43
CA ALA A 376 -35.84 -26.74 19.38
C ALA A 376 -35.62 -27.93 18.41
N PRO A 377 -35.87 -27.78 17.10
CA PRO A 377 -35.70 -28.86 16.13
C PRO A 377 -34.23 -29.14 15.77
N ALA A 378 -33.34 -28.16 16.02
CA ALA A 378 -31.90 -28.24 15.77
C ALA A 378 -31.14 -27.36 16.77
N SER A 379 -29.89 -27.73 17.05
CA SER A 379 -29.00 -26.90 17.87
C SER A 379 -28.58 -25.65 17.09
N SER A 380 -28.68 -24.48 17.72
CA SER A 380 -28.30 -23.21 17.10
C SER A 380 -27.99 -22.16 18.19
N ARG A 381 -27.75 -20.91 17.79
CA ARG A 381 -27.47 -19.78 18.68
C ARG A 381 -28.25 -18.53 18.29
N PHE A 382 -28.53 -17.69 19.28
CA PHE A 382 -29.13 -16.38 19.12
C PHE A 382 -28.21 -15.32 19.73
N ILE A 383 -27.80 -14.31 18.97
CA ILE A 383 -26.83 -13.31 19.41
C ILE A 383 -27.55 -11.99 19.71
N ILE A 384 -27.24 -11.39 20.85
CA ILE A 384 -27.70 -10.07 21.26
C ILE A 384 -26.48 -9.17 21.42
N SER A 385 -26.50 -8.00 20.79
CA SER A 385 -25.42 -7.02 20.88
C SER A 385 -25.96 -5.63 21.18
N HIS A 386 -25.14 -4.81 21.85
CA HIS A 386 -25.34 -3.38 21.99
C HIS A 386 -24.03 -2.64 21.66
N ASP A 387 -23.60 -2.71 20.40
CA ASP A 387 -22.32 -2.11 19.95
C ASP A 387 -22.48 -0.61 19.63
N GLN A 388 -21.82 0.25 20.42
CA GLN A 388 -21.81 1.70 20.22
C GLN A 388 -20.49 2.19 19.59
N PHE A 389 -19.37 1.53 19.90
CA PHE A 389 -18.03 2.05 19.63
C PHE A 389 -17.38 1.47 18.37
N SER A 390 -17.61 0.20 18.00
CA SER A 390 -16.88 -0.44 16.87
C SER A 390 -17.14 0.26 15.54
N GLY A 391 -18.35 0.82 15.37
CA GLY A 391 -18.75 1.62 14.21
C GLY A 391 -18.64 3.14 14.40
N SER A 392 -17.94 3.62 15.43
CA SER A 392 -17.83 5.07 15.72
C SER A 392 -16.85 5.78 14.78
N ALA A 393 -17.11 7.06 14.49
CA ALA A 393 -16.19 7.88 13.67
C ALA A 393 -14.80 7.99 14.33
N MET A 394 -14.76 8.08 15.66
CA MET A 394 -13.53 8.15 16.44
C MET A 394 -12.61 6.95 16.15
N VAL A 395 -13.12 5.71 16.27
CA VAL A 395 -12.31 4.50 16.05
C VAL A 395 -11.84 4.41 14.58
N ILE A 396 -12.69 4.80 13.62
CA ILE A 396 -12.34 4.84 12.19
C ILE A 396 -11.16 5.81 11.95
N GLU A 397 -11.26 7.06 12.41
CA GLU A 397 -10.21 8.07 12.23
C GLU A 397 -8.90 7.63 12.87
N MET A 398 -9.01 7.03 14.04
CA MET A 398 -7.92 6.47 14.80
C MET A 398 -7.20 5.33 14.11
N PHE A 399 -7.93 4.43 13.44
CA PHE A 399 -7.35 3.37 12.63
C PHE A 399 -6.52 3.95 11.48
N PHE A 400 -7.05 4.92 10.75
CA PHE A 400 -6.31 5.58 9.66
C PHE A 400 -5.12 6.41 10.15
N LYS A 401 -5.23 7.06 11.31
CA LYS A 401 -4.10 7.73 11.96
C LYS A 401 -3.01 6.73 12.37
N ALA A 402 -3.39 5.57 12.89
CA ALA A 402 -2.47 4.51 13.29
C ALA A 402 -1.75 3.89 12.08
N ILE A 403 -2.41 3.74 10.92
CA ILE A 403 -1.75 3.31 9.67
C ILE A 403 -0.54 4.21 9.35
N MET A 404 -0.72 5.53 9.45
CA MET A 404 0.34 6.50 9.13
C MET A 404 1.52 6.46 10.13
N GLN A 405 1.24 6.17 11.41
CA GLN A 405 2.25 6.06 12.46
C GLN A 405 2.99 4.73 12.41
N PHE A 406 2.26 3.62 12.30
CA PHE A 406 2.80 2.26 12.37
C PHE A 406 3.56 1.86 11.10
N ARG A 407 3.16 2.42 9.94
CA ARG A 407 3.68 2.10 8.60
C ARG A 407 3.64 0.58 8.34
N PRO A 408 2.43 0.01 8.23
CA PRO A 408 2.24 -1.42 8.02
C PRO A 408 2.69 -1.87 6.62
N ASP A 409 2.99 -3.17 6.51
CA ASP A 409 3.18 -3.87 5.24
C ASP A 409 1.87 -4.49 4.73
N LEU A 410 0.85 -4.63 5.60
CA LEU A 410 -0.48 -5.14 5.31
C LEU A 410 -1.52 -4.44 6.19
N ILE A 411 -2.63 -4.04 5.58
CA ILE A 411 -3.77 -3.44 6.27
C ILE A 411 -4.95 -4.40 6.17
N ILE A 412 -5.53 -4.76 7.32
CA ILE A 412 -6.74 -5.57 7.42
C ILE A 412 -7.83 -4.69 8.00
N PHE A 413 -8.92 -4.54 7.27
CA PHE A 413 -10.08 -3.74 7.65
C PHE A 413 -11.32 -4.64 7.73
N SER A 414 -12.08 -4.52 8.81
CA SER A 414 -13.30 -5.25 9.12
C SER A 414 -14.18 -4.45 10.09
N GLY A 415 -15.39 -4.94 10.37
CA GLY A 415 -16.33 -4.28 11.29
C GLY A 415 -17.20 -3.20 10.65
N ILE A 416 -17.20 -3.07 9.32
CA ILE A 416 -18.05 -2.10 8.61
C ILE A 416 -19.55 -2.42 8.81
N HIS A 417 -19.89 -3.69 8.98
CA HIS A 417 -21.26 -4.15 9.23
C HIS A 417 -21.82 -3.66 10.57
N SER A 418 -20.98 -3.44 11.58
CA SER A 418 -21.37 -2.91 12.90
C SER A 418 -21.93 -1.47 12.85
N MET A 419 -21.91 -0.80 11.69
CA MET A 419 -22.55 0.53 11.51
C MET A 419 -24.05 0.45 11.20
N GLU A 420 -24.65 -0.74 11.26
CA GLU A 420 -26.06 -0.97 10.95
C GLU A 420 -27.02 -0.19 11.85
N ALA A 421 -26.80 -0.19 13.17
CA ALA A 421 -27.70 0.46 14.12
C ALA A 421 -27.74 2.00 14.03
N GLN A 422 -26.92 2.61 13.16
CA GLN A 422 -26.83 4.07 13.01
C GLN A 422 -27.76 4.60 11.92
N ASN A 423 -28.16 5.86 12.05
CA ASN A 423 -28.98 6.53 11.03
C ASN A 423 -28.26 6.56 9.66
N GLN A 424 -29.06 6.60 8.59
CA GLN A 424 -28.55 6.50 7.22
C GLN A 424 -27.56 7.62 6.85
N GLU A 425 -27.78 8.83 7.33
CA GLU A 425 -26.93 9.99 7.04
C GLU A 425 -25.54 9.86 7.67
N ALA A 426 -25.44 9.58 8.97
CA ALA A 426 -24.16 9.40 9.65
C ALA A 426 -23.41 8.17 9.11
N ARG A 427 -24.13 7.11 8.75
CA ARG A 427 -23.56 5.93 8.12
C ARG A 427 -22.90 6.28 6.78
N LEU A 428 -23.59 7.05 5.93
CA LEU A 428 -23.07 7.48 4.64
C LEU A 428 -21.86 8.41 4.79
N GLU A 429 -21.86 9.32 5.76
CA GLU A 429 -20.70 10.16 6.08
C GLU A 429 -19.47 9.32 6.48
N LYS A 430 -19.66 8.29 7.31
CA LYS A 430 -18.59 7.36 7.70
C LYS A 430 -18.06 6.57 6.52
N LEU A 431 -18.93 6.07 5.64
CA LEU A 431 -18.51 5.37 4.41
C LEU A 431 -17.73 6.30 3.48
N ARG A 432 -18.10 7.58 3.38
CA ARG A 432 -17.32 8.60 2.64
C ARG A 432 -15.95 8.84 3.29
N LEU A 433 -15.89 8.95 4.61
CA LEU A 433 -14.64 9.07 5.36
C LEU A 433 -13.72 7.87 5.12
N ILE A 434 -14.24 6.65 5.23
CA ILE A 434 -13.49 5.41 4.96
C ILE A 434 -12.96 5.43 3.52
N LYS A 435 -13.82 5.70 2.54
CA LYS A 435 -13.43 5.77 1.13
C LYS A 435 -12.29 6.77 0.90
N ARG A 436 -12.42 8.00 1.42
CA ARG A 436 -11.40 9.05 1.30
C ARG A 436 -10.07 8.61 1.91
N SER A 437 -10.12 7.99 3.08
CA SER A 437 -8.92 7.52 3.78
C SER A 437 -8.26 6.33 3.06
N LEU A 438 -9.04 5.40 2.50
CA LEU A 438 -8.52 4.29 1.68
C LEU A 438 -7.78 4.79 0.43
N LEU A 439 -8.30 5.85 -0.22
CA LEU A 439 -7.69 6.46 -1.41
C LEU A 439 -6.34 7.13 -1.12
N GLN A 440 -6.08 7.52 0.13
CA GLN A 440 -4.82 8.14 0.56
C GLN A 440 -3.72 7.11 0.89
N ILE A 441 -4.09 5.84 1.09
CA ILE A 441 -3.13 4.78 1.42
C ILE A 441 -2.27 4.47 0.20
N ASN A 442 -0.95 4.38 0.44
CA ASN A 442 0.03 4.03 -0.58
C ASN A 442 -0.41 2.78 -1.38
N PRO A 443 -0.50 2.85 -2.71
CA PRO A 443 -0.93 1.72 -3.55
C PRO A 443 0.01 0.50 -3.51
N LEU A 444 1.19 0.62 -2.90
CA LEU A 444 2.12 -0.49 -2.66
C LEU A 444 1.80 -1.29 -1.39
N ILE A 445 0.93 -0.79 -0.51
CA ILE A 445 0.50 -1.50 0.70
C ILE A 445 -0.86 -2.13 0.42
N PRO A 446 -0.98 -3.47 0.46
CA PRO A 446 -2.25 -4.16 0.20
C PRO A 446 -3.23 -3.94 1.35
N ILE A 447 -4.49 -3.75 0.98
CA ILE A 447 -5.62 -3.61 1.91
C ILE A 447 -6.53 -4.83 1.73
N HIS A 448 -6.77 -5.57 2.80
CA HIS A 448 -7.73 -6.67 2.85
C HIS A 448 -8.99 -6.23 3.58
N LEU A 449 -10.15 -6.35 2.93
CA LEU A 449 -11.45 -6.20 3.56
C LEU A 449 -11.99 -7.57 3.93
N GLN A 450 -12.25 -7.77 5.22
CA GLN A 450 -13.00 -8.92 5.71
C GLN A 450 -14.45 -8.49 5.88
N LEU A 451 -15.38 -9.10 5.14
CA LEU A 451 -16.81 -8.86 5.34
C LEU A 451 -17.34 -9.74 6.48
N GLY A 452 -18.36 -9.23 7.15
CA GLY A 452 -19.17 -9.96 8.12
C GLY A 452 -20.62 -9.96 7.68
N SER A 453 -21.49 -10.48 8.55
CA SER A 453 -22.94 -10.55 8.29
C SER A 453 -23.51 -9.16 8.00
N MET A 454 -24.28 -9.04 6.91
CA MET A 454 -24.95 -7.79 6.51
C MET A 454 -26.40 -8.11 6.14
N PRO A 455 -27.40 -7.75 6.96
CA PRO A 455 -28.81 -7.95 6.62
C PRO A 455 -29.40 -6.75 5.86
N ASP A 456 -28.87 -5.52 6.02
CA ASP A 456 -29.37 -4.31 5.34
C ASP A 456 -28.83 -4.18 3.90
N ALA A 457 -29.77 -4.23 2.94
CA ALA A 457 -29.47 -4.11 1.52
C ALA A 457 -28.87 -2.75 1.11
N ASN A 458 -29.26 -1.66 1.77
CA ASN A 458 -28.76 -0.31 1.48
C ASN A 458 -27.28 -0.19 1.86
N ILE A 459 -26.90 -0.72 3.03
CA ILE A 459 -25.50 -0.74 3.47
C ILE A 459 -24.66 -1.58 2.53
N ALA A 460 -25.14 -2.78 2.19
CA ALA A 460 -24.42 -3.67 1.30
C ALA A 460 -24.19 -3.03 -0.08
N ASP A 461 -25.17 -2.29 -0.61
CA ASP A 461 -25.02 -1.57 -1.88
C ASP A 461 -23.96 -0.47 -1.79
N ASP A 462 -23.97 0.33 -0.71
CA ASP A 462 -22.96 1.35 -0.49
C ASP A 462 -21.56 0.76 -0.29
N ILE A 463 -21.42 -0.34 0.46
CA ILE A 463 -20.15 -1.05 0.63
C ILE A 463 -19.65 -1.59 -0.71
N LEU A 464 -20.53 -2.22 -1.49
CA LEU A 464 -20.24 -2.78 -2.80
C LEU A 464 -19.75 -1.71 -3.79
N LYS A 465 -20.37 -0.52 -3.79
CA LYS A 465 -20.03 0.57 -4.73
C LYS A 465 -18.89 1.48 -4.25
N ARG A 466 -18.75 1.69 -2.94
CA ARG A 466 -17.85 2.71 -2.37
C ARG A 466 -16.61 2.13 -1.70
N ILE A 467 -16.67 0.94 -1.13
CA ILE A 467 -15.58 0.37 -0.34
C ILE A 467 -14.86 -0.75 -1.08
N ILE A 468 -15.59 -1.77 -1.56
CA ILE A 468 -15.02 -2.95 -2.25
C ILE A 468 -14.05 -2.56 -3.39
N PRO A 469 -14.32 -1.55 -4.24
CA PRO A 469 -13.41 -1.18 -5.31
C PRO A 469 -12.08 -0.56 -4.83
N ASN A 470 -12.00 -0.12 -3.56
CA ASN A 470 -10.87 0.61 -2.99
C ASN A 470 -9.99 -0.26 -2.07
N VAL A 471 -10.18 -1.58 -2.05
CA VAL A 471 -9.34 -2.54 -1.33
C VAL A 471 -8.68 -3.51 -2.32
N ASP A 472 -7.54 -4.11 -1.97
CA ASP A 472 -6.79 -5.00 -2.89
C ASP A 472 -7.25 -6.46 -2.78
N SER A 473 -7.78 -6.85 -1.62
CA SER A 473 -8.30 -8.19 -1.34
C SER A 473 -9.62 -8.16 -0.57
N LEU A 474 -10.48 -9.14 -0.84
CA LEU A 474 -11.76 -9.36 -0.15
C LEU A 474 -11.85 -10.77 0.45
N GLY A 475 -12.40 -10.91 1.66
CA GLY A 475 -12.79 -12.18 2.28
C GLY A 475 -14.31 -12.25 2.47
N ILE A 476 -14.96 -13.31 1.97
CA ILE A 476 -16.42 -13.50 1.98
C ILE A 476 -16.82 -14.98 2.08
N ASN A 477 -17.96 -15.25 2.71
CA ASN A 477 -18.62 -16.56 2.70
C ASN A 477 -19.78 -16.62 1.67
N GLU A 478 -20.49 -17.75 1.65
CA GLU A 478 -21.67 -18.00 0.80
C GLU A 478 -22.87 -17.08 1.05
N GLN A 479 -23.13 -16.68 2.30
CA GLN A 479 -24.20 -15.76 2.62
C GLN A 479 -23.87 -14.37 2.09
N GLU A 480 -22.67 -13.84 2.37
CA GLU A 480 -22.30 -12.51 1.85
C GLU A 480 -22.19 -12.48 0.33
N LEU A 481 -21.63 -13.51 -0.32
CA LEU A 481 -21.51 -13.55 -1.78
C LEU A 481 -22.88 -13.54 -2.46
N THR A 482 -23.81 -14.39 -1.99
CA THR A 482 -25.16 -14.45 -2.55
C THR A 482 -25.95 -13.18 -2.27
N PHE A 483 -25.76 -12.57 -1.09
CA PHE A 483 -26.37 -11.28 -0.75
C PHE A 483 -25.84 -10.12 -1.60
N LEU A 484 -24.53 -10.01 -1.80
CA LEU A 484 -23.94 -9.00 -2.69
C LEU A 484 -24.43 -9.17 -4.13
N SER A 485 -24.61 -10.41 -4.59
CA SER A 485 -25.24 -10.67 -5.90
C SER A 485 -26.70 -10.21 -5.93
N ARG A 486 -27.47 -10.46 -4.86
CA ARG A 486 -28.87 -10.02 -4.74
C ARG A 486 -29.04 -8.51 -4.77
N VAL A 487 -28.15 -7.80 -4.07
CA VAL A 487 -28.16 -6.34 -3.96
C VAL A 487 -27.61 -5.67 -5.21
N GLY A 488 -26.46 -6.13 -5.71
CA GLY A 488 -25.80 -5.58 -6.90
C GLY A 488 -26.41 -6.02 -8.23
N GLY A 489 -27.46 -6.86 -8.23
CA GLY A 489 -28.09 -7.37 -9.44
C GLY A 489 -27.22 -8.36 -10.22
N GLY A 490 -26.37 -9.13 -9.52
CA GLY A 490 -25.47 -10.13 -10.09
C GLY A 490 -26.13 -11.47 -10.46
N PRO A 491 -25.34 -12.44 -10.95
CA PRO A 491 -25.79 -13.78 -11.33
C PRO A 491 -26.36 -14.57 -10.15
N PHE A 492 -27.39 -15.38 -10.40
CA PHE A 492 -28.00 -16.27 -9.40
C PHE A 492 -28.46 -15.56 -8.11
N LYS A 493 -28.91 -14.31 -8.23
CA LYS A 493 -29.44 -13.49 -7.13
C LYS A 493 -30.61 -14.15 -6.37
N GLU A 494 -31.36 -15.03 -7.03
CA GLU A 494 -32.45 -15.80 -6.47
C GLU A 494 -32.02 -16.88 -5.47
N GLN A 495 -30.71 -17.15 -5.34
CA GLN A 495 -30.18 -18.10 -4.36
C GLN A 495 -30.19 -17.57 -2.93
N TYR A 496 -30.33 -16.26 -2.72
CA TYR A 496 -30.40 -15.67 -1.39
C TYR A 496 -31.87 -15.64 -0.88
N PRO A 497 -32.14 -16.07 0.37
CA PRO A 497 -31.20 -16.56 1.38
C PRO A 497 -30.76 -18.00 1.11
N ILE A 498 -29.52 -18.33 1.47
CA ILE A 498 -28.93 -19.65 1.25
C ILE A 498 -28.52 -20.33 2.55
N SER A 499 -28.75 -21.65 2.63
CA SER A 499 -28.26 -22.48 3.74
C SER A 499 -26.79 -22.83 3.55
N ALA A 500 -26.06 -22.93 4.66
CA ALA A 500 -24.62 -23.14 4.62
C ALA A 500 -24.23 -24.44 3.87
N GLY A 501 -23.20 -24.37 3.04
CA GLY A 501 -22.68 -25.50 2.26
C GLY A 501 -23.54 -25.98 1.08
N THR A 502 -24.65 -25.31 0.75
CA THR A 502 -25.55 -25.71 -0.35
C THR A 502 -25.23 -25.04 -1.70
N LEU A 503 -24.38 -24.01 -1.70
CA LEU A 503 -24.02 -23.28 -2.92
C LEU A 503 -23.12 -24.12 -3.84
N HIS A 504 -23.60 -24.46 -5.03
CA HIS A 504 -22.78 -25.16 -6.02
C HIS A 504 -21.59 -24.32 -6.50
N ALA A 505 -20.41 -24.93 -6.62
CA ALA A 505 -19.16 -24.26 -6.98
C ALA A 505 -19.24 -23.44 -8.28
N TYR A 506 -19.87 -23.95 -9.34
CA TYR A 506 -20.02 -23.19 -10.59
C TYR A 506 -20.85 -21.91 -10.44
N LYS A 507 -21.82 -21.86 -9.52
CA LYS A 507 -22.60 -20.63 -9.26
C LYS A 507 -21.73 -19.62 -8.53
N ALA A 508 -20.94 -20.06 -7.54
CA ALA A 508 -19.98 -19.22 -6.85
C ALA A 508 -18.94 -18.63 -7.82
N VAL A 509 -18.42 -19.43 -8.76
CA VAL A 509 -17.46 -18.98 -9.79
C VAL A 509 -18.07 -17.88 -10.68
N GLU A 510 -19.33 -18.00 -11.11
CA GLU A 510 -20.00 -16.95 -11.89
C GLU A 510 -20.18 -15.66 -11.09
N MET A 511 -20.57 -15.75 -9.81
CA MET A 511 -20.70 -14.57 -8.94
C MET A 511 -19.34 -13.90 -8.67
N LEU A 512 -18.30 -14.68 -8.42
CA LEU A 512 -16.93 -14.17 -8.21
C LEU A 512 -16.35 -13.53 -9.47
N TYR A 513 -16.60 -14.14 -10.64
CA TYR A 513 -16.25 -13.58 -11.93
C TYR A 513 -16.96 -12.24 -12.16
N TRP A 514 -18.27 -12.16 -11.88
CA TRP A 514 -19.05 -10.91 -11.95
C TRP A 514 -18.48 -9.83 -11.02
N LEU A 515 -18.15 -10.18 -9.78
CA LEU A 515 -17.67 -9.23 -8.79
C LEU A 515 -16.33 -8.60 -9.20
N LEU A 516 -15.34 -9.40 -9.63
CA LEU A 516 -14.05 -8.88 -10.09
C LEU A 516 -14.12 -8.21 -11.47
N SER A 517 -15.07 -8.60 -12.33
CA SER A 517 -15.24 -7.94 -13.62
C SER A 517 -15.81 -6.54 -13.45
N ASN A 518 -16.76 -6.35 -12.54
CA ASN A 518 -17.45 -5.07 -12.34
C ASN A 518 -16.77 -4.13 -11.33
N TYR A 519 -16.08 -4.68 -10.33
CA TYR A 519 -15.51 -3.90 -9.22
C TYR A 519 -14.01 -4.15 -9.02
N GLY A 520 -13.39 -4.99 -9.86
CA GLY A 520 -11.96 -5.29 -9.83
C GLY A 520 -11.13 -4.42 -10.79
N HIS A 521 -9.87 -4.18 -10.42
CA HIS A 521 -8.91 -3.39 -11.18
C HIS A 521 -8.82 -3.86 -12.65
N ASP A 522 -9.03 -2.95 -13.60
CA ASP A 522 -8.85 -3.23 -15.03
C ASP A 522 -7.56 -2.58 -15.53
N ARG A 523 -6.48 -3.36 -15.54
CA ARG A 523 -5.15 -2.86 -15.92
C ARG A 523 -4.98 -2.69 -17.43
N ASN A 524 -5.79 -3.38 -18.22
CA ASN A 524 -5.59 -3.52 -19.67
C ASN A 524 -6.25 -2.37 -20.44
N ASN A 525 -7.23 -1.70 -19.85
CA ASN A 525 -7.94 -0.58 -20.46
C ASN A 525 -7.88 0.70 -19.60
N PRO A 526 -7.00 1.67 -19.95
CA PRO A 526 -6.91 2.96 -19.26
C PRO A 526 -8.19 3.81 -19.27
N GLU A 527 -9.11 3.56 -20.21
CA GLU A 527 -10.41 4.25 -20.32
C GLU A 527 -11.52 3.55 -19.52
N SER A 528 -11.23 2.37 -18.96
CA SER A 528 -12.18 1.63 -18.13
C SER A 528 -12.52 2.41 -16.86
N LYS A 529 -13.81 2.42 -16.49
CA LYS A 529 -14.26 2.95 -15.19
C LYS A 529 -13.57 2.26 -14.01
N ASN A 530 -13.03 1.06 -14.24
CA ASN A 530 -12.39 0.22 -13.24
C ASN A 530 -10.85 0.36 -13.22
N TYR A 531 -10.27 1.21 -14.06
CA TYR A 531 -8.82 1.40 -14.13
C TYR A 531 -8.20 1.87 -12.80
N ASN A 532 -8.92 2.69 -12.04
CA ASN A 532 -8.44 3.22 -10.76
C ASN A 532 -8.83 2.37 -9.54
N GLN A 533 -9.54 1.26 -9.75
CA GLN A 533 -9.91 0.34 -8.67
C GLN A 533 -8.69 -0.49 -8.22
N ARG A 534 -8.76 -1.04 -7.00
CA ARG A 534 -7.67 -1.80 -6.38
C ARG A 534 -7.95 -3.29 -6.30
N LEU A 535 -9.21 -3.70 -6.32
CA LEU A 535 -9.59 -5.08 -6.02
C LEU A 535 -9.03 -6.03 -7.07
N GLN A 536 -8.26 -7.01 -6.59
CA GLN A 536 -7.62 -7.99 -7.45
C GLN A 536 -7.80 -9.41 -6.92
N ARG A 537 -7.95 -9.59 -5.59
CA ARG A 537 -8.03 -10.92 -4.96
C ARG A 537 -9.33 -11.08 -4.18
N ILE A 538 -10.02 -12.20 -4.36
CA ILE A 538 -11.14 -12.59 -3.48
C ILE A 538 -10.85 -13.99 -2.93
N HIS A 539 -10.95 -14.13 -1.61
CA HIS A 539 -10.96 -15.41 -0.92
C HIS A 539 -12.40 -15.73 -0.51
N PHE A 540 -12.98 -16.70 -1.20
CA PHE A 540 -14.29 -17.23 -0.93
C PHE A 540 -14.16 -18.53 -0.14
N TYR A 541 -14.85 -18.63 1.00
CA TYR A 541 -14.87 -19.84 1.81
C TYR A 541 -16.31 -20.26 2.06
N SER A 542 -16.60 -21.51 1.68
CA SER A 542 -17.85 -22.21 1.96
C SER A 542 -17.58 -23.33 2.96
N LEU A 543 -18.62 -23.80 3.65
CA LEU A 543 -18.52 -24.94 4.56
C LEU A 543 -17.85 -26.17 3.90
N THR A 544 -18.10 -26.41 2.61
CA THR A 544 -17.67 -27.66 1.93
C THR A 544 -16.48 -27.49 0.98
N TYR A 545 -16.15 -26.27 0.58
CA TYR A 545 -15.03 -25.97 -0.32
C TYR A 545 -14.61 -24.50 -0.23
N HIS A 546 -13.37 -24.18 -0.59
CA HIS A 546 -12.92 -22.79 -0.73
C HIS A 546 -12.50 -22.50 -2.18
N ILE A 547 -12.66 -21.24 -2.59
CA ILE A 547 -12.19 -20.72 -3.88
C ILE A 547 -11.36 -19.47 -3.65
N MET A 548 -10.19 -19.40 -4.26
CA MET A 548 -9.44 -18.16 -4.40
C MET A 548 -9.46 -17.72 -5.85
N VAL A 549 -9.81 -16.46 -6.08
CA VAL A 549 -9.75 -15.85 -7.41
C VAL A 549 -8.83 -14.63 -7.35
N SER A 550 -7.99 -14.48 -8.37
CA SER A 550 -7.08 -13.34 -8.50
C SER A 550 -7.04 -12.80 -9.93
N LYS A 551 -6.91 -11.49 -10.06
CA LYS A 551 -6.76 -10.75 -11.32
C LYS A 551 -5.40 -10.06 -11.35
N GLY A 552 -4.62 -10.33 -12.39
CA GLY A 552 -3.28 -9.77 -12.56
C GLY A 552 -2.19 -10.42 -11.69
N PRO A 553 -0.93 -9.94 -11.82
CA PRO A 553 0.25 -10.62 -11.28
C PRO A 553 0.67 -10.17 -9.88
N ASP A 554 0.00 -9.19 -9.27
CA ASP A 554 0.46 -8.57 -8.03
C ASP A 554 0.33 -9.53 -6.83
N TRP A 555 -0.53 -10.55 -6.93
CA TRP A 555 -0.71 -11.60 -5.94
C TRP A 555 -0.11 -12.93 -6.40
N SER A 556 0.58 -13.62 -5.48
CA SER A 556 1.19 -14.94 -5.71
C SER A 556 1.09 -15.82 -4.46
N ASN A 557 1.54 -17.08 -4.55
CA ASN A 557 1.43 -18.11 -3.51
C ASN A 557 -0.01 -18.41 -3.05
N LEU A 558 -0.99 -18.21 -3.94
CA LEU A 558 -2.42 -18.30 -3.64
C LEU A 558 -2.87 -19.73 -3.31
N ALA A 559 -2.29 -20.74 -3.96
CA ALA A 559 -2.60 -22.16 -3.69
C ALA A 559 -2.20 -22.58 -2.25
N ALA A 560 -1.03 -22.15 -1.79
CA ALA A 560 -0.57 -22.38 -0.42
C ALA A 560 -1.49 -21.69 0.60
N GLY A 561 -1.88 -20.44 0.32
CA GLY A 561 -2.84 -19.71 1.14
C GLY A 561 -4.19 -20.40 1.23
N LEU A 562 -4.75 -20.83 0.09
CA LEU A 562 -6.03 -21.53 0.05
C LEU A 562 -5.99 -22.86 0.81
N ALA A 563 -4.93 -23.67 0.61
CA ALA A 563 -4.73 -24.92 1.32
C ALA A 563 -4.56 -24.72 2.84
N ALA A 564 -3.82 -23.68 3.26
CA ALA A 564 -3.65 -23.34 4.67
C ALA A 564 -4.97 -22.94 5.34
N GLY A 565 -5.84 -22.21 4.63
CA GLY A 565 -7.19 -21.88 5.09
C GLY A 565 -8.08 -23.12 5.19
N ALA A 566 -8.14 -23.95 4.15
CA ALA A 566 -8.97 -25.16 4.12
C ALA A 566 -8.57 -26.19 5.19
N ARG A 567 -7.26 -26.37 5.42
CA ARG A 567 -6.74 -27.23 6.51
C ARG A 567 -7.16 -26.72 7.89
N LEU A 568 -7.23 -25.41 8.07
CA LEU A 568 -7.55 -24.81 9.35
C LEU A 568 -9.03 -24.96 9.71
N ALA A 569 -9.93 -24.83 8.72
CA ALA A 569 -11.38 -24.85 8.92
C ALA A 569 -11.85 -26.03 9.79
N GLY A 570 -11.65 -27.27 9.31
CA GLY A 570 -12.08 -28.47 10.04
C GLY A 570 -11.39 -28.66 11.39
N ARG A 571 -10.08 -28.35 11.47
CA ARG A 571 -9.30 -28.54 12.71
C ARG A 571 -9.75 -27.57 13.80
N GLN A 572 -9.96 -26.30 13.45
CA GLN A 572 -10.43 -25.31 14.42
C GLN A 572 -11.85 -25.64 14.88
N SER A 573 -12.74 -26.03 13.96
CA SER A 573 -14.11 -26.44 14.33
C SER A 573 -14.17 -27.63 15.26
N CYS A 574 -13.27 -28.61 15.10
CA CYS A 574 -13.16 -29.79 15.96
C CYS A 574 -12.24 -29.61 17.19
N ASN A 575 -11.71 -28.40 17.43
CA ASN A 575 -10.74 -28.10 18.49
C ASN A 575 -9.50 -29.04 18.47
N LEU A 576 -8.99 -29.32 17.27
CA LEU A 576 -7.82 -30.19 17.06
C LEU A 576 -6.53 -29.38 17.03
N ALA A 577 -5.58 -29.71 17.90
CA ALA A 577 -4.26 -29.06 17.94
C ALA A 577 -3.51 -29.28 16.62
N LEU A 578 -2.80 -28.28 16.10
CA LEU A 578 -2.05 -28.39 14.82
C LEU A 578 -1.00 -29.51 14.79
N SER A 579 -0.51 -29.95 15.95
CA SER A 579 0.52 -30.98 16.12
C SER A 579 -0.01 -32.39 16.37
N SER A 580 -1.33 -32.59 16.53
CA SER A 580 -1.90 -33.92 16.74
C SER A 580 -2.12 -34.62 15.39
N GLY A 581 -1.39 -35.71 15.18
CA GLY A 581 -1.51 -36.62 14.03
C GLY A 581 -2.09 -37.98 14.44
N ARG A 582 -2.91 -38.02 15.49
CA ARG A 582 -3.48 -39.29 15.99
C ARG A 582 -4.56 -39.77 15.01
N ALA A 583 -4.59 -41.08 14.75
CA ALA A 583 -5.60 -41.69 13.88
C ALA A 583 -7.05 -41.34 14.28
N THR A 584 -7.30 -41.19 15.58
CA THR A 584 -8.61 -40.81 16.16
C THR A 584 -9.07 -39.38 15.84
N ASP A 585 -8.18 -38.51 15.38
CA ASP A 585 -8.54 -37.12 15.02
C ASP A 585 -9.26 -37.08 13.66
N PHE A 586 -9.01 -38.07 12.79
CA PHE A 586 -9.62 -38.17 11.47
C PHE A 586 -11.08 -38.62 11.52
N ASP A 587 -11.46 -39.42 12.51
CA ASP A 587 -12.85 -39.90 12.67
C ASP A 587 -13.85 -38.74 12.86
N LYS A 588 -13.36 -37.59 13.35
CA LYS A 588 -14.15 -36.37 13.60
C LYS A 588 -14.32 -35.49 12.35
N LEU A 589 -13.56 -35.74 11.30
CA LEU A 589 -13.58 -34.97 10.05
C LEU A 589 -14.27 -35.77 8.95
N GLU A 590 -14.88 -35.06 8.00
CA GLU A 590 -15.46 -35.66 6.80
C GLU A 590 -15.39 -34.72 5.61
N ILE A 591 -15.47 -35.31 4.42
CA ILE A 591 -15.59 -34.58 3.16
C ILE A 591 -17.04 -34.64 2.71
N ARG A 592 -17.68 -33.47 2.60
CA ARG A 592 -19.06 -33.33 2.11
C ARG A 592 -19.16 -32.96 0.62
N SER A 593 -18.04 -32.89 -0.09
CA SER A 593 -18.02 -32.58 -1.53
C SER A 593 -18.29 -33.82 -2.38
N SER A 594 -19.04 -33.67 -3.48
CA SER A 594 -19.26 -34.75 -4.45
C SER A 594 -17.95 -35.24 -5.09
N GLN A 595 -17.90 -36.51 -5.51
CA GLN A 595 -16.73 -37.08 -6.20
C GLN A 595 -16.38 -36.36 -7.50
N THR A 596 -17.38 -35.82 -8.20
CA THR A 596 -17.20 -35.00 -9.39
C THR A 596 -17.95 -33.68 -9.20
N VAL A 597 -17.25 -32.56 -9.33
CA VAL A 597 -17.81 -31.21 -9.14
C VAL A 597 -17.60 -30.40 -10.42
N LEU A 598 -18.67 -29.83 -10.96
CA LEU A 598 -18.58 -28.84 -12.02
C LEU A 598 -18.12 -27.51 -11.41
N LEU A 599 -16.93 -27.04 -11.81
CA LEU A 599 -16.33 -25.81 -11.29
C LEU A 599 -16.67 -24.61 -12.16
N ASP A 600 -16.64 -24.74 -13.49
CA ASP A 600 -16.89 -23.62 -14.39
C ASP A 600 -17.57 -24.10 -15.67
N LYS A 601 -18.77 -23.56 -15.94
CA LYS A 601 -19.57 -23.91 -17.13
C LYS A 601 -19.00 -23.33 -18.42
N GLN A 602 -18.37 -22.16 -18.37
CA GLN A 602 -17.92 -21.47 -19.59
C GLN A 602 -16.70 -22.14 -20.22
N VAL A 603 -15.81 -22.68 -19.39
CA VAL A 603 -14.60 -23.40 -19.85
C VAL A 603 -14.70 -24.91 -19.66
N ASN A 604 -15.89 -25.44 -19.32
CA ASN A 604 -16.14 -26.85 -19.03
C ASN A 604 -15.14 -27.45 -18.01
N LYS A 605 -14.78 -26.69 -16.96
CA LYS A 605 -13.86 -27.17 -15.93
C LYS A 605 -14.60 -28.07 -14.95
N VAL A 606 -14.20 -29.34 -14.93
CA VAL A 606 -14.69 -30.35 -13.98
C VAL A 606 -13.56 -30.75 -13.06
N PHE A 607 -13.84 -30.82 -11.75
CA PHE A 607 -12.95 -31.37 -10.75
C PHE A 607 -13.38 -32.80 -10.40
N LYS A 608 -12.45 -33.74 -10.53
CA LYS A 608 -12.61 -35.10 -10.03
C LYS A 608 -11.82 -35.21 -8.73
N PHE A 609 -12.50 -35.54 -7.65
CA PHE A 609 -11.90 -35.61 -6.34
C PHE A 609 -10.76 -36.64 -6.30
N ASN A 610 -9.58 -36.19 -5.91
CA ASN A 610 -8.40 -37.03 -5.68
C ASN A 610 -7.72 -36.57 -4.38
N PRO A 611 -7.65 -37.40 -3.33
CA PRO A 611 -7.05 -36.99 -2.06
C PRO A 611 -5.56 -36.65 -2.16
N HIS A 612 -4.82 -37.21 -3.12
CA HIS A 612 -3.40 -36.87 -3.32
C HIS A 612 -3.20 -35.55 -4.09
N SER A 613 -4.27 -35.03 -4.71
CA SER A 613 -4.25 -33.77 -5.46
C SER A 613 -5.55 -32.99 -5.22
N PRO A 614 -5.73 -32.45 -4.00
CA PRO A 614 -6.98 -31.84 -3.60
C PRO A 614 -7.20 -30.43 -4.18
N LEU A 615 -6.21 -29.85 -4.87
CA LEU A 615 -6.33 -28.53 -5.48
C LEU A 615 -6.56 -28.60 -6.98
N ALA A 616 -7.41 -27.70 -7.49
CA ALA A 616 -7.56 -27.45 -8.91
C ALA A 616 -7.32 -25.97 -9.20
N SER A 617 -6.59 -25.68 -10.27
CA SER A 617 -6.47 -24.32 -10.81
C SER A 617 -6.90 -24.28 -12.27
N TRP A 618 -7.41 -23.13 -12.70
CA TRP A 618 -7.75 -22.83 -14.09
C TRP A 618 -7.81 -21.32 -14.31
N MET A 619 -7.91 -20.91 -15.57
CA MET A 619 -8.08 -19.52 -15.97
C MET A 619 -9.41 -19.33 -16.68
N ARG A 620 -10.02 -18.15 -16.48
CA ARG A 620 -11.17 -17.67 -17.24
C ARG A 620 -10.92 -16.19 -17.59
N GLY A 621 -10.59 -15.94 -18.86
CA GLY A 621 -10.10 -14.62 -19.27
C GLY A 621 -8.77 -14.30 -18.61
N ASP A 622 -8.68 -13.15 -17.94
CA ASP A 622 -7.51 -12.68 -17.20
C ASP A 622 -7.54 -13.03 -15.70
N LEU A 623 -8.52 -13.83 -15.27
CA LEU A 623 -8.70 -14.28 -13.90
C LEU A 623 -8.17 -15.69 -13.69
N VAL A 624 -7.45 -15.89 -12.59
CA VAL A 624 -6.97 -17.19 -12.13
C VAL A 624 -7.85 -17.65 -10.97
N PHE A 625 -8.40 -18.85 -11.10
CA PHE A 625 -9.20 -19.50 -10.06
C PHE A 625 -8.44 -20.68 -9.48
N ILE A 626 -8.56 -20.87 -8.17
CA ILE A 626 -8.02 -22.00 -7.42
C ILE A 626 -9.13 -22.53 -6.52
N TYR A 627 -9.34 -23.84 -6.53
CA TYR A 627 -10.37 -24.54 -5.77
C TYR A 627 -9.73 -25.61 -4.89
N THR A 628 -10.29 -25.82 -3.69
CA THR A 628 -10.00 -26.98 -2.83
C THR A 628 -11.26 -27.37 -2.06
N PRO A 629 -11.56 -28.67 -1.88
CA PRO A 629 -12.57 -29.11 -0.91
C PRO A 629 -12.09 -28.80 0.52
N VAL A 630 -12.96 -28.93 1.52
CA VAL A 630 -12.66 -28.66 2.94
C VAL A 630 -13.04 -29.87 3.79
N PHE A 631 -12.28 -30.14 4.86
CA PHE A 631 -12.73 -31.06 5.89
C PHE A 631 -13.74 -30.38 6.80
N VAL A 632 -14.93 -30.94 6.86
CA VAL A 632 -16.01 -30.49 7.75
C VAL A 632 -15.91 -31.27 9.05
N CYS A 633 -16.02 -30.57 10.18
CA CYS A 633 -16.11 -31.22 11.48
C CYS A 633 -17.49 -31.84 11.65
N LYS A 634 -17.57 -33.15 11.94
CA LYS A 634 -18.84 -33.86 12.19
C LYS A 634 -19.56 -33.34 13.43
N PHE A 635 -18.79 -33.04 14.47
CA PHE A 635 -19.27 -32.57 15.78
C PHE A 635 -18.51 -31.30 16.18
N PRO A 636 -18.89 -30.14 15.65
CA PRO A 636 -18.17 -28.89 15.92
C PRO A 636 -18.28 -28.51 17.40
N GLN A 637 -17.15 -28.13 17.99
CA GLN A 637 -17.06 -27.60 19.36
C GLN A 637 -17.01 -26.07 19.38
N HIS A 638 -16.35 -25.46 18.39
CA HIS A 638 -16.20 -24.01 18.27
C HIS A 638 -16.29 -23.57 16.81
N THR A 639 -17.33 -22.82 16.44
CA THR A 639 -17.51 -22.33 15.05
C THR A 639 -17.35 -20.82 14.91
N VAL A 640 -17.39 -20.09 16.03
CA VAL A 640 -17.23 -18.63 16.05
C VAL A 640 -15.80 -18.25 15.65
N GLY A 641 -15.65 -17.27 14.76
CA GLY A 641 -14.36 -16.76 14.30
C GLY A 641 -13.54 -17.72 13.42
N VAL A 642 -14.12 -18.84 12.98
CA VAL A 642 -13.43 -19.78 12.07
C VAL A 642 -13.15 -19.11 10.72
N ASP A 643 -14.11 -18.36 10.18
CA ASP A 643 -13.99 -17.62 8.93
C ASP A 643 -12.86 -16.58 8.99
N ASP A 644 -12.78 -15.82 10.08
CA ASP A 644 -11.71 -14.83 10.31
C ASP A 644 -10.33 -15.49 10.38
N ALA A 645 -10.25 -16.64 11.05
CA ALA A 645 -9.02 -17.39 11.16
C ALA A 645 -8.58 -18.00 9.81
N ILE A 646 -9.55 -18.49 9.01
CA ILE A 646 -9.34 -18.96 7.63
C ILE A 646 -8.80 -17.82 6.76
N ALA A 647 -9.45 -16.65 6.81
CA ALA A 647 -9.07 -15.49 6.04
C ALA A 647 -7.67 -14.99 6.41
N ALA A 648 -7.38 -14.84 7.71
CA ALA A 648 -6.08 -14.41 8.21
C ALA A 648 -4.96 -15.39 7.80
N SER A 649 -5.20 -16.70 7.98
CA SER A 649 -4.23 -17.72 7.58
C SER A 649 -3.94 -17.67 6.08
N ALA A 650 -4.98 -17.68 5.25
CA ALA A 650 -4.82 -17.66 3.80
C ALA A 650 -4.13 -16.38 3.30
N LEU A 651 -4.39 -15.24 3.95
CA LEU A 651 -3.78 -13.96 3.63
C LEU A 651 -2.28 -13.92 3.96
N LEU A 652 -1.87 -14.43 5.14
CA LEU A 652 -0.48 -14.43 5.58
C LEU A 652 0.41 -15.44 4.82
N TYR A 653 -0.20 -16.48 4.26
CA TYR A 653 0.48 -17.39 3.30
C TYR A 653 0.46 -16.86 1.86
N SER A 654 -0.40 -15.90 1.53
CA SER A 654 -0.37 -15.23 0.23
C SER A 654 0.77 -14.20 0.17
N GLN A 655 1.22 -13.89 -1.04
CA GLN A 655 2.27 -12.90 -1.27
C GLN A 655 1.73 -11.76 -2.15
N PHE A 656 2.04 -10.52 -1.77
CA PHE A 656 1.70 -9.32 -2.56
C PHE A 656 2.97 -8.57 -2.98
N PHE A 657 3.07 -8.20 -4.25
CA PHE A 657 4.16 -7.40 -4.79
C PHE A 657 3.71 -6.58 -6.02
N LYS A 658 3.86 -5.25 -5.94
CA LYS A 658 3.45 -4.33 -7.01
C LYS A 658 4.65 -3.53 -7.56
N LEU A 659 4.90 -3.63 -8.87
CA LEU A 659 5.98 -2.91 -9.56
C LEU A 659 5.60 -1.44 -9.82
N GLU A 660 6.45 -0.48 -9.45
CA GLU A 660 6.21 0.94 -9.74
C GLU A 660 6.28 1.25 -11.25
N ARG A 661 5.21 1.81 -11.83
CA ARG A 661 5.12 2.18 -13.27
C ARG A 661 5.96 3.40 -13.67
N LYS A 662 6.39 4.27 -12.75
CA LYS A 662 7.21 5.45 -13.09
C LYS A 662 8.71 5.11 -13.02
N ASN A 663 9.21 4.44 -14.07
CA ASN A 663 10.59 4.54 -14.59
C ASN A 663 10.93 3.39 -15.55
N TRP A 664 10.08 3.04 -16.52
CA TRP A 664 10.52 2.10 -17.56
C TRP A 664 11.23 2.81 -18.72
N ILE A 665 10.86 4.06 -19.02
CA ILE A 665 11.40 4.81 -20.18
C ILE A 665 12.60 5.70 -19.81
N PHE A 666 12.79 6.07 -18.54
CA PHE A 666 13.92 6.91 -18.10
C PHE A 666 15.10 6.15 -17.46
N ASN A 667 14.93 4.86 -17.11
CA ASN A 667 15.97 4.07 -16.41
C ASN A 667 17.03 3.41 -17.32
N ILE A 668 16.96 3.59 -18.64
CA ILE A 668 18.02 3.09 -19.54
C ILE A 668 19.30 3.95 -19.42
N ARG A 669 19.21 5.19 -18.91
CA ARG A 669 20.39 6.05 -18.65
C ARG A 669 20.95 5.96 -17.23
N THR A 670 20.13 5.70 -16.21
CA THR A 670 20.58 5.59 -14.80
C THR A 670 21.12 4.22 -14.42
N MET A 671 20.81 3.14 -15.15
CA MET A 671 21.49 1.85 -14.96
C MET A 671 22.97 1.86 -15.42
N ARG A 672 23.40 2.86 -16.19
CA ARG A 672 24.81 3.01 -16.60
C ARG A 672 25.69 3.79 -15.62
N SER A 673 25.11 4.47 -14.62
CA SER A 673 25.90 5.24 -13.64
C SER A 673 25.97 4.63 -12.23
N VAL A 674 25.28 3.51 -11.98
CA VAL A 674 25.31 2.79 -10.68
C VAL A 674 26.34 1.65 -10.64
N ALA A 675 26.95 1.29 -11.78
CA ALA A 675 28.03 0.31 -11.85
C ALA A 675 29.42 0.97 -11.82
N LYS A 676 29.74 1.68 -10.74
CA LYS A 676 31.11 1.83 -10.25
C LYS A 676 31.10 1.33 -8.81
N ILE A 677 31.45 0.06 -8.64
CA ILE A 677 31.72 -0.53 -7.33
C ILE A 677 33.19 -0.25 -7.03
N ASP A 678 33.40 0.56 -6.00
CA ASP A 678 34.68 0.70 -5.31
C ASP A 678 34.73 -0.38 -4.22
N SER A 679 35.78 -1.20 -4.22
CA SER A 679 35.80 -2.54 -3.62
C SER A 679 36.37 -2.59 -2.19
N SER A 680 36.05 -1.62 -1.32
CA SER A 680 36.72 -1.54 -0.01
C SER A 680 35.86 -1.36 1.24
N LYS A 681 34.52 -1.48 1.19
CA LYS A 681 33.68 -1.53 2.42
C LYS A 681 32.46 -2.44 2.26
N ASN A 682 32.44 -3.56 3.01
CA ASN A 682 31.26 -4.40 3.23
C ASN A 682 30.20 -3.64 4.05
N SER A 683 29.35 -2.87 3.37
CA SER A 683 28.02 -2.52 3.86
C SER A 683 27.16 -2.13 2.66
N LEU A 684 26.08 -2.88 2.41
CA LEU A 684 25.02 -2.49 1.48
C LEU A 684 24.28 -1.27 2.08
N GLN A 685 24.82 -0.07 1.89
CA GLN A 685 24.01 1.13 2.02
C GLN A 685 23.09 1.22 0.79
N LEU A 686 21.87 0.72 0.96
CA LEU A 686 20.72 1.14 0.15
C LEU A 686 20.77 2.67 0.06
N ARG A 687 21.05 3.21 -1.13
CA ARG A 687 20.88 4.64 -1.38
C ARG A 687 19.47 5.00 -0.93
N ARG A 688 19.37 5.90 0.06
CA ARG A 688 18.10 6.48 0.48
C ARG A 688 17.38 6.96 -0.79
N PRO A 689 16.07 6.69 -0.95
CA PRO A 689 15.31 7.31 -2.02
C PRO A 689 15.60 8.80 -1.96
N GLU A 690 15.94 9.43 -3.09
CA GLU A 690 15.83 10.88 -3.20
C GLU A 690 14.49 11.26 -2.58
N LYS A 691 14.48 12.25 -1.68
CA LYS A 691 13.27 12.73 -1.01
C LYS A 691 12.24 13.10 -2.08
N ARG A 692 11.44 12.12 -2.51
CA ARG A 692 10.31 12.30 -3.40
C ARG A 692 9.48 13.41 -2.75
N LEU A 693 9.13 14.40 -3.55
CA LEU A 693 8.16 15.43 -3.16
C LEU A 693 7.00 14.71 -2.49
N LEU A 694 6.83 14.95 -1.18
CA LEU A 694 5.77 14.37 -0.34
C LEU A 694 4.44 15.05 -0.69
N LYS A 695 4.07 15.03 -1.98
CA LYS A 695 2.80 15.54 -2.51
C LYS A 695 1.83 14.35 -2.57
N LEU A 696 0.61 14.52 -2.06
CA LEU A 696 -0.48 13.56 -2.25
C LEU A 696 -0.79 13.44 -3.73
N THR A 697 -1.02 12.22 -4.19
CA THR A 697 -1.32 11.92 -5.60
C THR A 697 -2.80 11.68 -5.78
N PHE A 698 -3.42 12.40 -6.71
CA PHE A 698 -4.84 12.30 -7.06
C PHE A 698 -5.04 11.71 -8.46
N ASP A 699 -4.14 10.80 -8.86
CA ASP A 699 -4.13 10.20 -10.21
C ASP A 699 -5.45 9.46 -10.55
N HIS A 700 -6.28 9.15 -9.54
CA HIS A 700 -7.59 8.53 -9.70
C HIS A 700 -8.70 9.50 -10.17
N ILE A 701 -8.49 10.82 -10.04
CA ILE A 701 -9.41 11.86 -10.48
C ILE A 701 -8.87 12.39 -11.81
N PRO A 702 -9.62 12.31 -12.92
CA PRO A 702 -9.19 12.90 -14.20
C PRO A 702 -8.85 14.38 -14.02
N MET A 703 -7.76 14.86 -14.64
CA MET A 703 -7.23 16.21 -14.41
C MET A 703 -8.28 17.33 -14.62
N LYS A 704 -9.17 17.17 -15.62
CA LYS A 704 -10.26 18.11 -15.90
C LYS A 704 -11.30 18.23 -14.77
N ASP A 705 -11.44 17.17 -13.96
CA ASP A 705 -12.43 17.08 -12.90
C ASP A 705 -11.82 17.49 -11.55
N GLN A 706 -10.49 17.53 -11.44
CA GLN A 706 -9.77 17.98 -10.25
C GLN A 706 -10.05 19.46 -9.97
N VAL A 707 -10.19 19.78 -8.67
CA VAL A 707 -10.41 21.13 -8.17
C VAL A 707 -9.23 21.58 -7.33
N VAL A 708 -8.83 22.84 -7.53
CA VAL A 708 -7.84 23.56 -6.73
C VAL A 708 -8.50 24.79 -6.11
N ILE A 709 -8.52 24.87 -4.78
CA ILE A 709 -9.06 26.04 -4.07
C ILE A 709 -7.95 26.97 -3.64
N MET A 710 -8.14 28.27 -3.88
CA MET A 710 -7.17 29.31 -3.58
C MET A 710 -7.79 30.37 -2.68
N PHE A 711 -7.09 30.73 -1.59
CA PHE A 711 -7.56 31.72 -0.63
C PHE A 711 -6.75 33.02 -0.72
N PRO A 712 -7.40 34.20 -0.83
CA PRO A 712 -6.73 35.48 -0.99
C PRO A 712 -6.00 35.93 0.27
N GLY A 713 -5.09 36.90 0.10
CA GLY A 713 -4.31 37.47 1.19
C GLY A 713 -4.80 38.84 1.66
N TYR A 714 -3.98 39.50 2.49
CA TYR A 714 -4.26 40.86 2.96
C TYR A 714 -4.33 41.86 1.80
N GLY A 715 -5.21 42.86 1.92
CA GLY A 715 -5.44 43.89 0.89
C GLY A 715 -6.58 43.58 -0.07
N THR A 716 -7.33 42.49 0.14
CA THR A 716 -8.52 42.15 -0.65
C THR A 716 -9.85 42.52 0.00
N GLN A 717 -9.84 43.05 1.22
CA GLN A 717 -11.03 43.45 1.96
C GLN A 717 -11.79 44.61 1.28
N TYR A 718 -13.12 44.52 1.21
CA TYR A 718 -14.01 45.55 0.69
C TYR A 718 -15.32 45.59 1.50
N LEU A 719 -15.99 46.75 1.53
CA LEU A 719 -17.31 46.87 2.16
C LEU A 719 -18.32 46.00 1.42
N THR A 720 -19.33 45.47 2.12
CA THR A 720 -20.35 44.53 1.63
C THR A 720 -19.89 43.08 1.43
N MET A 721 -18.63 42.74 1.78
CA MET A 721 -18.19 41.35 1.79
C MET A 721 -18.94 40.55 2.87
N GLY A 722 -19.26 39.28 2.58
CA GLY A 722 -20.05 38.43 3.46
C GLY A 722 -21.56 38.45 3.15
N ARG A 723 -22.05 39.42 2.36
CA ARG A 723 -23.48 39.53 2.01
C ARG A 723 -24.01 38.31 1.28
N ASN A 724 -23.18 37.73 0.42
CA ASN A 724 -23.59 36.64 -0.46
C ASN A 724 -23.48 35.28 0.21
N VAL A 725 -22.93 35.19 1.43
CA VAL A 725 -22.78 33.91 2.14
C VAL A 725 -23.64 33.80 3.39
N ILE A 726 -24.18 34.91 3.90
CA ILE A 726 -24.91 34.91 5.18
C ILE A 726 -26.24 34.14 5.14
N ASP A 727 -26.77 33.90 3.93
CA ASP A 727 -27.95 33.07 3.68
C ASP A 727 -27.71 31.58 3.95
N ASN A 728 -26.45 31.14 3.93
CA ASN A 728 -26.06 29.79 4.26
C ASN A 728 -25.92 29.60 5.79
N PRO A 729 -26.61 28.63 6.42
CA PRO A 729 -26.53 28.42 7.86
C PRO A 729 -25.12 28.11 8.39
N ASN A 730 -24.31 27.36 7.64
CA ASN A 730 -22.94 27.01 8.05
C ASN A 730 -22.04 28.25 7.99
N SER A 731 -22.17 29.06 6.95
CA SER A 731 -21.47 30.34 6.80
C SER A 731 -21.85 31.33 7.90
N LYS A 732 -23.14 31.45 8.22
CA LYS A 732 -23.64 32.30 9.31
C LYS A 732 -23.05 31.89 10.67
N ARG A 733 -23.01 30.58 10.95
CA ARG A 733 -22.42 30.05 12.18
C ARG A 733 -20.97 30.49 12.38
N LEU A 734 -20.17 30.55 11.31
CA LEU A 734 -18.78 31.00 11.40
C LEU A 734 -18.68 32.47 11.84
N PHE A 735 -19.56 33.34 11.33
CA PHE A 735 -19.66 34.74 11.76
C PHE A 735 -20.15 34.85 13.20
N ASP A 736 -21.17 34.09 13.58
CA ASP A 736 -21.71 34.10 14.95
C ASP A 736 -20.63 33.68 15.98
N GLN A 737 -19.90 32.59 15.69
CA GLN A 737 -18.76 32.15 16.50
C GLN A 737 -17.65 33.20 16.58
N ALA A 738 -17.34 33.87 15.45
CA ALA A 738 -16.35 34.94 15.43
C ALA A 738 -16.80 36.13 16.27
N ASN A 739 -18.07 36.52 16.17
CA ASN A 739 -18.66 37.63 16.93
C ASN A 739 -18.63 37.36 18.44
N GLU A 740 -18.99 36.13 18.84
CA GLU A 740 -18.94 35.71 20.25
C GLU A 740 -17.51 35.76 20.81
N PHE A 741 -16.53 35.31 20.02
CA PHE A 741 -15.13 35.34 20.41
C PHE A 741 -14.55 36.76 20.46
N LEU A 742 -14.81 37.57 19.43
CA LEU A 742 -14.24 38.90 19.25
C LEU A 742 -14.92 39.99 20.10
N LYS A 743 -16.14 39.73 20.60
CA LYS A 743 -16.96 40.69 21.37
C LYS A 743 -17.36 41.95 20.59
N PHE A 744 -17.40 41.86 19.25
CA PHE A 744 -18.00 42.85 18.38
C PHE A 744 -18.57 42.16 17.13
N ASP A 745 -19.49 42.84 16.43
CA ASP A 745 -20.08 42.30 15.20
C ASP A 745 -19.13 42.52 14.01
N LEU A 746 -18.42 41.45 13.64
CA LEU A 746 -17.54 41.42 12.48
C LEU A 746 -18.32 41.51 11.17
N PHE A 747 -19.52 40.92 11.11
CA PHE A 747 -20.36 40.97 9.92
C PHE A 747 -20.86 42.40 9.65
N ASP A 748 -21.35 43.10 10.68
CA ASP A 748 -21.75 44.50 10.55
C ASP A 748 -20.56 45.40 10.14
N LEU A 749 -19.37 45.16 10.70
CA LEU A 749 -18.17 45.87 10.27
C LEU A 749 -17.84 45.66 8.78
N CYS A 750 -18.06 44.45 8.26
CA CYS A 750 -17.85 44.15 6.84
C CYS A 750 -18.91 44.80 5.94
N GLN A 751 -20.15 44.95 6.41
CA GLN A 751 -21.25 45.54 5.66
C GLN A 751 -21.24 47.07 5.69
N ASN A 752 -21.25 47.62 6.90
CA ASN A 752 -21.60 49.02 7.19
C ASN A 752 -20.47 49.81 7.84
N GLY A 753 -19.39 49.13 8.26
CA GLY A 753 -18.28 49.76 8.95
C GLY A 753 -17.60 50.87 8.14
N PRO A 754 -17.03 51.91 8.79
CA PRO A 754 -16.21 52.85 8.07
C PRO A 754 -15.00 52.11 7.47
N LYS A 755 -14.77 52.29 6.17
CA LYS A 755 -13.70 51.61 5.43
C LYS A 755 -12.33 51.75 6.10
N THR A 756 -12.07 52.91 6.72
CA THR A 756 -10.86 53.18 7.49
C THR A 756 -10.66 52.25 8.68
N LYS A 757 -11.73 51.82 9.35
CA LYS A 757 -11.67 50.84 10.45
C LYS A 757 -11.47 49.43 9.90
N LEU A 758 -12.20 49.04 8.85
CA LEU A 758 -12.01 47.74 8.20
C LEU A 758 -10.59 47.55 7.67
N ASP A 759 -9.93 48.62 7.23
CA ASP A 759 -8.55 48.59 6.71
C ASP A 759 -7.47 48.49 7.80
N GLN A 760 -7.81 48.58 9.08
CA GLN A 760 -6.84 48.32 10.15
C GLN A 760 -6.51 46.82 10.21
N ILE A 761 -5.27 46.48 10.56
CA ILE A 761 -4.72 45.12 10.50
C ILE A 761 -5.54 44.16 11.38
N ILE A 762 -5.93 44.63 12.57
CA ILE A 762 -6.70 43.86 13.56
C ILE A 762 -8.09 43.43 13.06
N TYR A 763 -8.72 44.23 12.20
CA TYR A 763 -10.06 43.94 11.68
C TYR A 763 -10.00 43.25 10.32
N SER A 764 -9.20 43.75 9.39
CA SER A 764 -9.07 43.20 8.04
C SER A 764 -8.65 41.74 8.00
N HIS A 765 -7.69 41.31 8.84
CA HIS A 765 -7.25 39.91 8.90
C HIS A 765 -8.39 38.98 9.30
N MET A 766 -9.12 39.32 10.36
CA MET A 766 -10.28 38.54 10.82
C MET A 766 -11.38 38.54 9.74
N ALA A 767 -11.64 39.70 9.15
CA ALA A 767 -12.70 39.89 8.18
C ALA A 767 -12.45 39.08 6.89
N ILE A 768 -11.22 39.05 6.38
CA ILE A 768 -10.85 38.21 5.22
C ILE A 768 -10.89 36.73 5.59
N PHE A 769 -10.35 36.35 6.75
CA PHE A 769 -10.31 34.95 7.18
C PHE A 769 -11.71 34.34 7.32
N VAL A 770 -12.60 34.98 8.08
CA VAL A 770 -13.96 34.50 8.32
C VAL A 770 -14.78 34.52 7.03
N SER A 771 -14.70 35.61 6.25
CA SER A 771 -15.44 35.70 4.98
C SER A 771 -15.00 34.64 3.97
N SER A 772 -13.70 34.32 3.89
CA SER A 772 -13.19 33.32 2.96
C SER A 772 -13.65 31.90 3.33
N LEU A 773 -13.66 31.56 4.62
CA LEU A 773 -14.17 30.27 5.08
C LEU A 773 -15.70 30.19 4.96
N ALA A 774 -16.42 31.28 5.21
CA ALA A 774 -17.86 31.37 4.97
C ALA A 774 -18.21 31.16 3.49
N ALA A 775 -17.43 31.71 2.56
CA ALA A 775 -17.57 31.44 1.14
C ALA A 775 -17.29 29.96 0.81
N PHE A 776 -16.31 29.35 1.45
CA PHE A 776 -16.02 27.93 1.28
C PHE A 776 -17.15 27.02 1.79
N GLU A 777 -17.78 27.34 2.92
CA GLU A 777 -18.95 26.61 3.43
C GLU A 777 -20.15 26.69 2.48
N LYS A 778 -20.41 27.88 1.92
CA LYS A 778 -21.46 28.04 0.92
C LYS A 778 -21.15 27.22 -0.35
N LEU A 779 -19.91 27.25 -0.83
CA LEU A 779 -19.48 26.44 -1.99
C LEU A 779 -19.70 24.94 -1.76
N LYS A 780 -19.39 24.42 -0.57
CA LYS A 780 -19.65 23.01 -0.21
C LYS A 780 -21.14 22.67 -0.20
N THR A 781 -21.98 23.63 0.16
CA THR A 781 -23.44 23.45 0.18
C THR A 781 -24.01 23.44 -1.24
N GLU A 782 -23.55 24.34 -2.11
CA GLU A 782 -23.99 24.42 -3.51
C GLU A 782 -23.43 23.28 -4.37
N GLN A 783 -22.25 22.76 -4.03
CA GLN A 783 -21.58 21.65 -4.73
C GLN A 783 -21.14 20.57 -3.74
N PRO A 784 -22.03 19.63 -3.35
CA PRO A 784 -21.72 18.60 -2.36
C PRO A 784 -20.58 17.65 -2.74
N ASP A 785 -20.29 17.52 -4.04
CA ASP A 785 -19.20 16.69 -4.60
C ASP A 785 -17.84 17.42 -4.62
N ILE A 786 -17.79 18.72 -4.26
CA ILE A 786 -16.56 19.52 -4.36
C ILE A 786 -15.42 18.90 -3.55
N MET A 787 -15.72 18.33 -2.38
CA MET A 787 -14.74 17.69 -1.50
C MET A 787 -14.17 16.39 -2.06
N ASP A 788 -14.94 15.67 -2.91
CA ASP A 788 -14.48 14.46 -3.58
C ASP A 788 -13.51 14.77 -4.74
N ARG A 789 -13.62 15.99 -5.30
CA ARG A 789 -12.79 16.47 -6.42
C ARG A 789 -11.64 17.39 -5.98
N LEU A 790 -11.61 17.82 -4.73
CA LEU A 790 -10.62 18.74 -4.19
C LEU A 790 -9.27 18.06 -3.98
N THR A 791 -8.26 18.53 -4.71
CA THR A 791 -6.92 17.91 -4.76
C THR A 791 -5.82 18.76 -4.13
N ASP A 792 -5.94 20.08 -4.28
CA ASP A 792 -4.97 21.05 -3.81
C ASP A 792 -5.69 22.26 -3.21
N VAL A 793 -5.16 22.77 -2.09
CA VAL A 793 -5.55 24.04 -1.49
C VAL A 793 -4.31 24.91 -1.25
N ALA A 794 -4.40 26.18 -1.58
CA ALA A 794 -3.32 27.13 -1.36
C ALA A 794 -3.88 28.47 -0.92
N GLY A 795 -3.10 29.26 -0.20
CA GLY A 795 -3.51 30.63 0.10
C GLY A 795 -2.32 31.56 0.27
N PHE A 796 -2.51 32.81 -0.14
CA PHE A 796 -1.44 33.81 -0.18
C PHE A 796 -1.34 34.54 1.17
N GLY A 797 -0.20 34.43 1.85
CA GLY A 797 -0.01 35.08 3.15
C GLY A 797 -1.04 34.58 4.17
N LEU A 798 -1.91 35.46 4.66
CA LEU A 798 -3.00 35.08 5.58
C LEU A 798 -3.89 33.95 5.01
N GLY A 799 -4.02 33.86 3.68
CA GLY A 799 -4.83 32.82 3.04
C GLY A 799 -4.35 31.41 3.35
N GLU A 800 -3.09 31.19 3.72
CA GLU A 800 -2.61 29.85 4.13
C GLU A 800 -3.31 29.35 5.39
N PHE A 801 -3.70 30.24 6.31
CA PHE A 801 -4.50 29.85 7.47
C PHE A 801 -5.89 29.35 7.05
N CYS A 802 -6.52 29.99 6.06
CA CYS A 802 -7.77 29.50 5.46
C CYS A 802 -7.57 28.13 4.78
N ALA A 803 -6.46 27.96 4.05
CA ALA A 803 -6.13 26.70 3.39
C ALA A 803 -5.91 25.55 4.38
N LEU A 804 -5.28 25.82 5.53
CA LEU A 804 -5.09 24.84 6.61
C LEU A 804 -6.44 24.41 7.21
N VAL A 805 -7.38 25.34 7.44
CA VAL A 805 -8.72 25.02 7.92
C VAL A 805 -9.52 24.25 6.87
N ALA A 806 -9.50 24.69 5.61
CA ALA A 806 -10.20 24.04 4.52
C ALA A 806 -9.73 22.59 4.27
N ALA A 807 -8.46 22.29 4.53
CA ALA A 807 -7.90 20.94 4.48
C ALA A 807 -8.03 20.16 5.80
N ASN A 808 -8.76 20.70 6.78
CA ASN A 808 -8.98 20.13 8.10
C ASN A 808 -7.68 19.86 8.90
N VAL A 809 -6.62 20.63 8.64
CA VAL A 809 -5.32 20.52 9.33
C VAL A 809 -5.37 21.15 10.71
N ILE A 810 -6.05 22.30 10.83
CA ILE A 810 -6.32 23.00 12.08
C ILE A 810 -7.83 23.24 12.12
N ASN A 811 -8.46 23.04 13.27
CA ASN A 811 -9.88 23.34 13.44
C ASN A 811 -10.14 24.86 13.34
N TYR A 812 -11.40 25.25 13.14
CA TYR A 812 -11.76 26.66 12.96
C TYR A 812 -11.46 27.51 14.20
N ASP A 813 -11.79 27.03 15.40
CA ASP A 813 -11.69 27.83 16.63
C ASP A 813 -10.24 28.15 17.00
N ASP A 814 -9.33 27.18 16.87
CA ASP A 814 -7.90 27.39 17.08
C ASP A 814 -7.30 28.28 16.00
N ALA A 815 -7.73 28.12 14.74
CA ALA A 815 -7.29 28.99 13.67
C ALA A 815 -7.79 30.44 13.85
N LEU A 816 -9.01 30.64 14.34
CA LEU A 816 -9.59 31.94 14.65
C LEU A 816 -8.82 32.65 15.78
N ARG A 817 -8.52 31.92 16.87
CA ARG A 817 -7.68 32.42 17.97
C ARG A 817 -6.27 32.77 17.52
N MET A 818 -5.64 31.88 16.75
CA MET A 818 -4.32 32.12 16.17
C MET A 818 -4.34 33.35 15.25
N MET A 819 -5.38 33.52 14.44
CA MET A 819 -5.52 34.67 13.55
C MET A 819 -5.63 35.98 14.33
N LYS A 820 -6.37 35.98 15.45
CA LYS A 820 -6.46 37.14 16.35
C LYS A 820 -5.10 37.51 16.95
N ILE A 821 -4.38 36.51 17.49
CA ILE A 821 -3.01 36.69 18.01
C ILE A 821 -2.09 37.24 16.91
N TYR A 822 -2.15 36.63 15.72
CA TYR A 822 -1.35 37.07 14.57
C TYR A 822 -1.66 38.52 14.19
N ALA A 823 -2.93 38.90 14.10
CA ALA A 823 -3.34 40.25 13.72
C ALA A 823 -2.92 41.30 14.75
N ASP A 824 -3.13 41.02 16.05
CA ASP A 824 -2.75 41.94 17.13
C ASP A 824 -1.23 42.10 17.23
N ALA A 825 -0.47 41.00 17.15
CA ALA A 825 0.98 41.06 17.22
C ALA A 825 1.58 41.77 15.98
N THR A 826 1.00 41.55 14.80
CA THR A 826 1.45 42.21 13.57
C THR A 826 1.13 43.71 13.56
N GLU A 827 -0.01 44.12 14.13
CA GLU A 827 -0.33 45.53 14.37
C GLU A 827 0.70 46.16 15.30
N ARG A 828 1.04 45.52 16.44
CA ARG A 828 2.09 46.00 17.35
C ARG A 828 3.44 46.16 16.63
N CYS A 829 3.89 45.15 15.87
CA CYS A 829 5.14 45.24 15.10
C CYS A 829 5.12 46.40 14.09
N SER A 830 3.96 46.66 13.46
CA SER A 830 3.81 47.74 12.48
C SER A 830 3.77 49.13 13.14
N GLN A 831 3.38 49.23 14.40
CA GLN A 831 3.43 50.48 15.17
C GLN A 831 4.85 50.83 15.65
N LEU A 832 5.73 49.84 15.82
CA LEU A 832 7.14 50.07 16.20
C LEU A 832 7.93 50.85 15.14
N SER A 833 7.62 50.65 13.86
CA SER A 833 8.33 51.31 12.76
C SER A 833 7.42 51.60 11.57
N TYR A 834 7.33 52.88 11.21
CA TYR A 834 6.54 53.34 10.07
C TYR A 834 7.09 52.78 8.76
N SER A 835 6.34 51.83 8.19
CA SER A 835 6.82 50.95 7.12
C SER A 835 5.71 50.56 6.14
N GLY A 836 6.10 49.98 5.00
CA GLY A 836 5.14 49.54 3.98
C GLY A 836 5.75 48.58 2.96
N MET A 837 5.04 48.38 1.85
CA MET A 837 5.44 47.43 0.82
C MET A 837 5.24 47.96 -0.60
N ILE A 838 6.12 47.57 -1.52
CA ILE A 838 6.05 47.88 -2.95
C ILE A 838 6.18 46.59 -3.78
N THR A 839 5.47 46.54 -4.90
CA THR A 839 5.61 45.53 -5.95
C THR A 839 6.53 46.06 -7.03
N ILE A 840 7.52 45.27 -7.41
CA ILE A 840 8.50 45.61 -8.44
C ILE A 840 8.56 44.54 -9.53
N ARG A 841 9.01 44.93 -10.72
CA ARG A 841 9.36 44.05 -11.83
C ARG A 841 10.87 44.09 -12.07
N THR A 842 11.48 42.93 -12.13
CA THR A 842 12.93 42.71 -12.27
C THR A 842 13.26 42.03 -13.61
N CYS A 843 14.44 42.27 -14.15
CA CYS A 843 15.01 41.62 -15.33
C CYS A 843 16.32 40.92 -14.95
N ALA A 844 17.03 40.35 -15.93
CA ALA A 844 18.31 39.67 -15.68
C ALA A 844 19.39 40.65 -15.18
N GLU A 845 19.30 41.91 -15.58
CA GLU A 845 20.23 42.99 -15.25
C GLU A 845 19.91 43.68 -13.91
N SER A 846 18.78 43.37 -13.28
CA SER A 846 18.37 44.02 -12.03
C SER A 846 19.34 43.75 -10.88
N GLN A 847 19.89 44.80 -10.28
CA GLN A 847 20.82 44.73 -9.15
C GLN A 847 20.08 44.74 -7.80
N LEU A 848 19.15 43.81 -7.60
CA LEU A 848 18.20 43.85 -6.48
C LEU A 848 18.89 43.77 -5.10
N LEU A 849 19.87 42.88 -4.91
CA LEU A 849 20.54 42.74 -3.61
C LEU A 849 21.28 44.03 -3.21
N LYS A 850 21.92 44.69 -4.18
CA LYS A 850 22.61 45.96 -3.97
C LYS A 850 21.62 47.10 -3.67
N ALA A 851 20.49 47.14 -4.38
CA ALA A 851 19.43 48.10 -4.10
C ALA A 851 18.88 47.97 -2.66
N LEU A 852 18.70 46.73 -2.18
CA LEU A 852 18.23 46.47 -0.82
C LEU A 852 19.27 46.87 0.24
N SER A 853 20.56 46.61 0.01
CA SER A 853 21.61 47.02 0.96
C SER A 853 21.74 48.54 1.06
N GLU A 854 21.79 49.23 -0.08
CA GLU A 854 21.90 50.70 -0.10
C GLU A 854 20.64 51.38 0.45
N ALA A 855 19.45 50.80 0.23
CA ALA A 855 18.23 51.30 0.84
C ALA A 855 18.27 51.20 2.38
N LYS A 856 18.81 50.10 2.93
CA LYS A 856 18.99 49.93 4.38
C LYS A 856 19.95 50.96 4.95
N GLU A 857 21.12 51.13 4.34
CA GLU A 857 22.12 52.14 4.73
C GLU A 857 21.52 53.55 4.66
N TYR A 858 20.73 53.84 3.63
CA TYR A 858 20.03 55.12 3.51
C TYR A 858 19.03 55.33 4.65
N SER A 859 18.18 54.35 4.97
CA SER A 859 17.25 54.47 6.11
C SER A 859 17.97 54.66 7.44
N GLU A 860 19.07 53.95 7.67
CA GLU A 860 19.89 54.09 8.88
C GLU A 860 20.49 55.49 9.00
N SER A 861 21.03 56.03 7.90
CA SER A 861 21.55 57.40 7.84
C SER A 861 20.49 58.48 8.12
N LYS A 862 19.20 58.14 7.99
CA LYS A 862 18.05 59.00 8.28
C LYS A 862 17.41 58.73 9.63
N GLY A 863 18.02 57.87 10.47
CA GLY A 863 17.52 57.52 11.80
C GLY A 863 16.32 56.59 11.82
N GLU A 864 16.01 55.93 10.69
CA GLU A 864 15.02 54.85 10.63
C GLU A 864 15.70 53.48 10.79
N LEU A 865 14.92 52.47 11.16
CA LEU A 865 15.39 51.09 11.22
C LEU A 865 15.97 50.67 9.85
N PRO A 866 17.15 50.02 9.77
CA PRO A 866 17.73 49.52 8.52
C PRO A 866 16.95 48.31 7.95
N LEU A 867 15.71 48.56 7.50
CA LEU A 867 14.78 47.53 7.02
C LEU A 867 14.40 47.77 5.56
N CYS A 868 14.90 46.89 4.70
CA CYS A 868 14.49 46.75 3.31
C CYS A 868 14.73 45.30 2.86
N GLU A 869 13.69 44.49 2.81
CA GLU A 869 13.78 43.06 2.60
C GLU A 869 12.81 42.58 1.53
N LEU A 870 13.15 41.45 0.91
CA LEU A 870 12.23 40.77 0.04
C LEU A 870 11.13 40.11 0.88
N ALA A 871 9.88 40.44 0.60
CA ALA A 871 8.71 39.94 1.32
C ALA A 871 7.85 38.97 0.50
N GLY A 872 8.05 38.88 -0.81
CA GLY A 872 7.34 37.88 -1.61
C GLY A 872 7.82 37.73 -3.06
N TYR A 873 7.66 36.52 -3.58
CA TYR A 873 7.79 36.16 -4.99
C TYR A 873 6.37 35.95 -5.53
N LEU A 874 5.88 36.84 -6.40
CA LEU A 874 4.50 36.78 -6.89
C LEU A 874 4.38 35.86 -8.11
N PHE A 875 5.11 36.18 -9.17
CA PHE A 875 5.19 35.40 -10.41
C PHE A 875 6.47 35.82 -11.15
N CYS A 876 6.77 35.18 -12.28
CA CYS A 876 8.01 35.40 -13.03
C CYS A 876 8.32 36.89 -13.16
N HIS A 877 9.54 37.27 -12.74
CA HIS A 877 10.05 38.65 -12.72
C HIS A 877 9.42 39.63 -11.71
N VAL A 878 8.29 39.31 -11.08
CA VAL A 878 7.56 40.22 -10.19
C VAL A 878 7.72 39.82 -8.72
N LYS A 879 8.17 40.78 -7.91
CA LYS A 879 8.56 40.57 -6.52
C LYS A 879 7.95 41.65 -5.62
N ILE A 880 7.77 41.36 -4.34
CA ILE A 880 7.34 42.31 -3.31
C ILE A 880 8.52 42.61 -2.40
N ILE A 881 8.79 43.90 -2.20
CA ILE A 881 9.77 44.42 -1.24
C ILE A 881 9.00 45.10 -0.12
N ALA A 882 9.45 44.90 1.10
CA ALA A 882 8.94 45.55 2.29
C ALA A 882 10.08 46.27 3.02
N GLY A 883 9.80 47.43 3.59
CA GLY A 883 10.81 48.21 4.27
C GLY A 883 10.25 49.47 4.93
N THR A 884 11.12 50.22 5.60
CA THR A 884 10.74 51.52 6.15
C THR A 884 10.41 52.51 5.04
N MET A 885 9.74 53.59 5.40
CA MET A 885 9.39 54.63 4.43
C MET A 885 10.59 55.22 3.70
N LYS A 886 11.70 55.48 4.39
CA LYS A 886 12.92 56.01 3.75
C LYS A 886 13.58 54.99 2.83
N SER A 887 13.58 53.71 3.22
CA SER A 887 14.03 52.63 2.34
C SER A 887 13.20 52.56 1.06
N LEU A 888 11.88 52.65 1.15
CA LEU A 888 11.00 52.62 -0.03
C LEU A 888 11.11 53.88 -0.89
N GLU A 889 11.29 55.05 -0.27
CA GLU A 889 11.53 56.33 -0.95
C GLU A 889 12.83 56.27 -1.78
N PHE A 890 13.90 55.73 -1.18
CA PHE A 890 15.18 55.50 -1.87
C PHE A 890 15.02 54.60 -3.11
N LEU A 891 14.32 53.47 -2.96
CA LEU A 891 14.05 52.58 -4.10
C LEU A 891 13.23 53.27 -5.20
N ASN A 892 12.28 54.13 -4.84
CA ASN A 892 11.50 54.91 -5.82
C ASN A 892 12.37 55.86 -6.63
N GLN A 893 13.32 56.52 -5.99
CA GLN A 893 14.22 57.47 -6.65
C GLN A 893 15.28 56.79 -7.53
N HIS A 894 15.71 55.58 -7.16
CA HIS A 894 16.86 54.90 -7.78
C HIS A 894 16.50 53.65 -8.61
N ALA A 895 15.21 53.37 -8.84
CA ALA A 895 14.77 52.18 -9.58
C ALA A 895 15.45 52.02 -10.96
N ASN A 896 15.60 53.13 -11.70
CA ASN A 896 16.28 53.17 -13.01
C ASN A 896 17.77 52.84 -12.92
N HIS A 897 18.44 53.27 -11.83
CA HIS A 897 19.86 52.99 -11.59
C HIS A 897 20.07 51.48 -11.39
N PHE A 898 19.24 50.85 -10.56
CA PHE A 898 19.31 49.42 -10.25
C PHE A 898 18.60 48.50 -11.25
N LYS A 899 18.10 49.04 -12.36
CA LYS A 899 17.49 48.30 -13.48
C LYS A 899 16.26 47.48 -13.09
N PHE A 900 15.35 48.02 -12.29
CA PHE A 900 14.02 47.43 -12.04
C PHE A 900 12.92 48.49 -12.17
N GLN A 901 11.68 48.06 -12.33
CA GLN A 901 10.51 48.94 -12.43
C GLN A 901 9.64 48.81 -11.19
N ILE A 902 9.18 49.93 -10.63
CA ILE A 902 8.17 49.94 -9.57
C ILE A 902 6.79 49.89 -10.21
N LEU A 903 5.99 48.90 -9.80
CA LEU A 903 4.67 48.67 -10.39
C LEU A 903 3.53 49.32 -9.59
N LYS A 904 3.69 49.46 -8.27
CA LYS A 904 2.67 49.11 -7.26
C LYS A 904 3.11 49.50 -5.84
N ARG A 905 2.75 50.64 -5.27
CA ARG A 905 2.77 50.77 -3.80
C ARG A 905 1.52 50.10 -3.21
N LEU A 906 1.72 49.15 -2.30
CA LEU A 906 0.58 48.46 -1.69
C LEU A 906 -0.08 49.39 -0.66
N PRO A 907 -1.42 49.52 -0.67
CA PRO A 907 -2.16 50.42 0.23
C PRO A 907 -2.30 49.78 1.62
N ILE A 908 -1.17 49.38 2.19
CA ILE A 908 -1.07 48.68 3.46
C ILE A 908 0.03 49.32 4.29
N TYR A 909 -0.20 49.35 5.58
CA TYR A 909 0.76 49.81 6.57
C TYR A 909 1.42 48.60 7.22
N GLY A 910 2.75 48.62 7.36
CA GLY A 910 3.55 47.50 7.88
C GLY A 910 4.38 46.77 6.83
N ALA A 911 5.61 46.39 7.21
CA ALA A 911 6.52 45.57 6.41
C ALA A 911 6.37 44.06 6.71
N PHE A 912 5.26 43.47 6.27
CA PHE A 912 4.95 42.04 6.50
C PHE A 912 5.98 41.10 5.84
N HIS A 913 6.12 39.88 6.37
CA HIS A 913 7.04 38.84 5.85
C HIS A 913 8.52 39.23 5.89
N THR A 914 8.89 40.07 6.86
CA THR A 914 10.26 40.53 7.13
C THR A 914 10.68 40.25 8.57
N THR A 915 11.94 40.52 8.88
CA THR A 915 12.48 40.46 10.24
C THR A 915 11.77 41.39 11.24
N LEU A 916 11.06 42.42 10.78
CA LEU A 916 10.23 43.28 11.65
C LEU A 916 9.14 42.49 12.39
N MET A 917 8.69 41.36 11.84
CA MET A 917 7.59 40.55 12.37
C MET A 917 8.04 39.45 13.34
N ASN A 918 9.27 39.54 13.88
CA ASN A 918 9.82 38.51 14.78
C ASN A 918 9.00 38.33 16.07
N GLU A 919 8.49 39.42 16.66
CA GLU A 919 7.62 39.31 17.84
C GLU A 919 6.32 38.59 17.50
N ALA A 920 5.66 38.95 16.41
CA ALA A 920 4.46 38.24 15.94
C ALA A 920 4.71 36.76 15.67
N ALA A 921 5.88 36.40 15.15
CA ALA A 921 6.26 35.00 14.96
C ALA A 921 6.50 34.24 16.28
N ASN A 922 6.87 34.92 17.37
CA ASN A 922 7.03 34.31 18.68
C ASN A 922 5.67 34.03 19.33
N ASP A 923 4.78 35.02 19.33
CA ASP A 923 3.42 34.89 19.87
C ASP A 923 2.65 33.74 19.19
N VAL A 924 2.73 33.67 17.86
CA VAL A 924 2.09 32.60 17.08
C VAL A 924 2.75 31.23 17.36
N ARG A 925 4.07 31.18 17.60
CA ARG A 925 4.77 29.93 17.93
C ARG A 925 4.32 29.39 19.27
N GLU A 926 4.27 30.23 20.29
CA GLU A 926 3.84 29.87 21.63
C GLU A 926 2.43 29.28 21.61
N TYR A 927 1.50 29.95 20.90
CA TYR A 927 0.15 29.45 20.73
C TYR A 927 0.11 28.10 19.96
N LEU A 928 0.84 28.00 18.85
CA LEU A 928 0.90 26.77 18.06
C LEU A 928 1.50 25.59 18.82
N GLU A 929 2.44 25.82 19.75
CA GLU A 929 3.02 24.77 20.58
C GLU A 929 1.97 24.15 21.52
N GLY A 930 1.03 24.96 22.03
CA GLY A 930 -0.07 24.52 22.88
C GLY A 930 -1.19 23.74 22.18
N ILE A 931 -1.32 23.84 20.85
CA ILE A 931 -2.35 23.10 20.09
C ILE A 931 -1.96 21.61 19.97
N ASN A 932 -2.77 20.73 20.56
CA ASN A 932 -2.59 19.27 20.50
C ASN A 932 -3.25 18.62 19.27
N GLU A 933 -4.30 19.25 18.72
CA GLU A 933 -5.13 18.72 17.65
C GLU A 933 -4.76 19.29 16.27
N ILE A 934 -3.55 18.97 15.78
CA ILE A 934 -3.19 19.23 14.39
C ILE A 934 -3.24 17.94 13.59
N ASN A 935 -4.06 17.95 12.54
CA ASN A 935 -4.24 16.81 11.65
C ASN A 935 -3.20 16.81 10.53
N ILE A 936 -2.96 15.63 9.96
CA ILE A 936 -2.14 15.50 8.77
C ILE A 936 -3.01 15.89 7.55
N PRO A 937 -2.52 16.72 6.62
CA PRO A 937 -3.31 17.12 5.45
C PRO A 937 -3.79 15.90 4.64
N CYS A 938 -5.10 15.85 4.40
CA CYS A 938 -5.76 14.89 3.50
C CYS A 938 -5.80 15.35 2.03
N ILE A 939 -5.42 16.61 1.81
CA ILE A 939 -5.40 17.34 0.54
C ILE A 939 -4.06 18.09 0.50
N ASN A 940 -3.51 18.35 -0.69
CA ASN A 940 -2.24 19.07 -0.78
C ASN A 940 -2.41 20.53 -0.30
N VAL A 941 -1.84 20.88 0.85
CA VAL A 941 -1.79 22.26 1.36
C VAL A 941 -0.42 22.85 1.09
N TYR A 942 -0.35 24.03 0.47
CA TYR A 942 0.94 24.64 0.10
C TYR A 942 1.45 25.62 1.16
N SER A 943 2.73 25.47 1.51
CA SER A 943 3.42 26.37 2.43
C SER A 943 4.02 27.56 1.68
N ASN A 944 3.66 28.76 2.09
CA ASN A 944 4.23 30.01 1.61
C ASN A 944 5.72 30.15 1.95
N TYR A 945 6.21 29.53 3.04
CA TYR A 945 7.63 29.58 3.39
C TYR A 945 8.50 28.68 2.50
N THR A 946 8.05 27.45 2.25
CA THR A 946 8.85 26.48 1.48
C THR A 946 8.58 26.55 -0.02
N GLY A 947 7.42 27.07 -0.44
CA GLY A 947 6.96 27.07 -1.82
C GLY A 947 6.54 25.67 -2.30
N ARG A 948 6.26 24.75 -1.37
CA ARG A 948 5.96 23.32 -1.63
C ARG A 948 4.80 22.86 -0.74
N PRO A 949 4.18 21.71 -1.05
CA PRO A 949 3.21 21.11 -0.14
C PRO A 949 3.79 20.89 1.26
N HIS A 950 2.99 21.16 2.29
CA HIS A 950 3.27 20.80 3.67
C HIS A 950 3.57 19.32 3.77
N LEU A 951 4.62 18.97 4.50
CA LEU A 951 5.03 17.58 4.69
C LEU A 951 4.14 16.92 5.75
N PHE A 952 3.98 15.59 5.69
CA PHE A 952 3.24 14.79 6.69
C PHE A 952 3.96 14.69 8.06
N GLN A 953 4.41 15.82 8.60
CA GLN A 953 5.07 15.93 9.91
C GLN A 953 4.56 17.19 10.61
N ILE A 954 3.73 17.02 11.65
CA ILE A 954 3.09 18.11 12.41
C ILE A 954 4.12 19.16 12.89
N LYS A 955 5.27 18.72 13.43
CA LYS A 955 6.35 19.62 13.87
C LYS A 955 6.86 20.54 12.75
N ARG A 956 6.90 20.05 11.51
CA ARG A 956 7.32 20.86 10.35
C ARG A 956 6.22 21.81 9.92
N ILE A 957 4.96 21.38 9.93
CA ILE A 957 3.81 22.25 9.62
C ILE A 957 3.80 23.46 10.57
N LYS A 958 3.86 23.22 11.89
CA LYS A 958 3.94 24.29 12.92
C LYS A 958 5.11 25.24 12.63
N ARG A 959 6.30 24.68 12.36
CA ARG A 959 7.50 25.47 12.04
C ARG A 959 7.33 26.31 10.77
N ASP A 960 6.75 25.75 9.72
CA ASP A 960 6.66 26.40 8.41
C ASP A 960 5.62 27.55 8.45
N ILE A 961 4.52 27.39 9.21
CA ILE A 961 3.55 28.46 9.51
C ILE A 961 4.24 29.64 10.21
N VAL A 962 4.99 29.36 11.28
CA VAL A 962 5.73 30.41 12.00
C VAL A 962 6.76 31.09 11.12
N ARG A 963 7.49 30.32 10.30
CA ARG A 963 8.53 30.86 9.41
C ARG A 963 7.98 31.75 8.32
N GLN A 964 6.75 31.54 7.85
CA GLN A 964 6.09 32.41 6.88
C GLN A 964 5.99 33.87 7.36
N ILE A 965 5.82 34.10 8.66
CA ILE A 965 5.59 35.44 9.22
C ILE A 965 6.81 36.36 9.01
N THR A 966 8.02 35.79 9.02
CA THR A 966 9.29 36.53 8.96
C THR A 966 10.11 36.26 7.71
N ASN A 967 9.56 35.55 6.73
CA ASN A 967 10.28 35.18 5.51
C ASN A 967 9.40 35.41 4.27
N PRO A 968 10.02 35.71 3.11
CA PRO A 968 9.27 36.00 1.90
C PRO A 968 8.33 34.88 1.47
N ILE A 969 7.12 35.28 1.08
CA ILE A 969 6.09 34.41 0.51
C ILE A 969 6.53 33.85 -0.84
N LYS A 970 6.59 32.53 -0.99
CA LYS A 970 7.02 31.82 -2.21
C LYS A 970 5.85 31.47 -3.14
N TRP A 971 5.01 32.47 -3.45
CA TRP A 971 3.82 32.24 -4.27
C TRP A 971 4.16 31.85 -5.71
N GLU A 972 5.22 32.42 -6.29
CA GLU A 972 5.70 32.04 -7.62
C GLU A 972 5.98 30.52 -7.70
N GLN A 973 6.61 29.95 -6.67
CA GLN A 973 6.93 28.53 -6.62
C GLN A 973 5.68 27.66 -6.44
N ILE A 974 4.74 28.09 -5.60
CA ILE A 974 3.43 27.44 -5.44
C ILE A 974 2.69 27.45 -6.78
N ALA A 975 2.65 28.60 -7.45
CA ALA A 975 2.02 28.79 -8.73
C ALA A 975 2.65 27.91 -9.82
N GLN A 976 3.98 27.81 -9.87
CA GLN A 976 4.66 26.90 -10.80
C GLN A 976 4.27 25.44 -10.60
N LEU A 977 3.96 25.02 -9.37
CA LEU A 977 3.50 23.66 -9.06
C LEU A 977 2.01 23.45 -9.39
N LEU A 978 1.15 24.42 -9.08
CA LEU A 978 -0.29 24.35 -9.31
C LEU A 978 -0.67 24.52 -10.78
N PHE A 979 0.09 25.32 -11.53
CA PHE A 979 -0.22 25.72 -12.91
C PHE A 979 0.75 25.12 -13.93
N GLN A 980 1.42 24.02 -13.58
CA GLN A 980 2.40 23.38 -14.45
C GLN A 980 1.75 22.91 -15.75
N LYS A 981 2.14 23.50 -16.89
CA LYS A 981 1.73 23.03 -18.22
C LYS A 981 2.27 21.61 -18.47
N ARG A 982 1.37 20.66 -18.67
CA ARG A 982 1.68 19.35 -19.26
C ARG A 982 1.16 19.35 -20.70
N GLN A 983 2.03 19.01 -21.66
CA GLN A 983 1.63 18.98 -23.07
C GLN A 983 0.49 17.95 -23.22
N ASN A 984 -0.63 18.39 -23.80
CA ASN A 984 -1.83 17.60 -24.11
C ASN A 984 -2.79 17.23 -22.94
N GLU A 985 -2.62 17.78 -21.74
CA GLU A 985 -3.57 17.58 -20.63
C GLU A 985 -4.46 18.83 -20.42
N ALA A 986 -5.72 18.62 -20.03
CA ALA A 986 -6.60 19.69 -19.56
C ALA A 986 -6.12 20.21 -18.19
N PHE A 987 -6.39 21.48 -17.87
CA PHE A 987 -6.11 22.02 -16.53
C PHE A 987 -7.21 21.61 -15.54
N PRO A 988 -6.90 21.52 -14.24
CA PRO A 988 -7.93 21.44 -13.21
C PRO A 988 -8.73 22.74 -13.14
N SER A 989 -9.90 22.68 -12.48
CA SER A 989 -10.71 23.84 -12.16
C SER A 989 -10.09 24.59 -10.98
N TYR A 990 -9.71 25.85 -11.18
CA TYR A 990 -9.19 26.70 -10.11
C TYR A 990 -10.34 27.56 -9.56
N ILE A 991 -10.48 27.62 -8.24
CA ILE A 991 -11.52 28.43 -7.59
C ILE A 991 -10.85 29.35 -6.58
N GLU A 992 -10.90 30.67 -6.81
CA GLU A 992 -10.51 31.68 -5.83
C GLU A 992 -11.70 31.91 -4.89
N VAL A 993 -11.57 31.49 -3.64
CA VAL A 993 -12.63 31.56 -2.63
C VAL A 993 -12.29 32.63 -1.61
N GLY A 994 -13.11 33.68 -1.54
CA GLY A 994 -12.90 34.81 -0.64
C GLY A 994 -12.95 36.18 -1.33
N PRO A 995 -12.68 37.26 -0.57
CA PRO A 995 -12.87 38.61 -1.06
C PRO A 995 -11.80 38.99 -2.10
N GLY A 996 -12.19 39.83 -3.08
CA GLY A 996 -11.30 40.30 -4.15
C GLY A 996 -11.03 39.27 -5.26
N LYS A 997 -10.24 39.66 -6.27
CA LYS A 997 -9.87 38.82 -7.44
C LYS A 997 -8.36 38.77 -7.65
N GLN A 998 -7.61 38.81 -6.56
CA GLN A 998 -6.16 39.02 -6.60
C GLN A 998 -5.45 37.83 -7.25
N LEU A 999 -5.81 36.61 -6.86
CA LEU A 999 -5.13 35.39 -7.29
C LEU A 999 -5.46 35.04 -8.73
N GLY A 1000 -6.71 35.23 -9.16
CA GLY A 1000 -7.13 35.12 -10.56
C GLY A 1000 -6.39 36.10 -11.47
N ASN A 1001 -6.12 37.32 -11.00
CA ASN A 1001 -5.31 38.29 -11.72
C ASN A 1001 -3.82 37.91 -11.77
N ILE A 1002 -3.26 37.32 -10.72
CA ILE A 1002 -1.89 36.76 -10.74
C ILE A 1002 -1.80 35.62 -11.76
N LEU A 1003 -2.78 34.73 -11.75
CA LEU A 1003 -2.94 33.62 -12.70
C LEU A 1003 -2.93 34.06 -14.16
N TYR A 1004 -3.64 35.15 -14.47
CA TYR A 1004 -3.65 35.75 -15.80
C TYR A 1004 -2.24 36.14 -16.29
N ASN A 1005 -1.41 36.68 -15.39
CA ASN A 1005 -0.06 37.11 -15.71
C ASN A 1005 0.91 35.92 -15.86
N ILE A 1006 0.59 34.75 -15.28
CA ILE A 1006 1.34 33.51 -15.47
C ILE A 1006 0.98 32.84 -16.80
N GLY A 1007 -0.31 32.85 -17.18
CA GLY A 1007 -0.76 32.27 -18.44
C GLY A 1007 -2.22 32.62 -18.80
N LYS A 1008 -2.45 33.03 -20.05
CA LYS A 1008 -3.82 33.34 -20.53
C LYS A 1008 -4.77 32.14 -20.51
N LYS A 1009 -4.26 30.92 -20.80
CA LYS A 1009 -5.07 29.69 -20.81
C LYS A 1009 -5.54 29.26 -19.41
N THR A 1010 -4.73 29.50 -18.37
CA THR A 1010 -5.06 29.13 -16.98
C THR A 1010 -6.09 30.07 -16.36
N ARG A 1011 -6.26 31.30 -16.86
CA ARG A 1011 -7.32 32.21 -16.41
C ARG A 1011 -8.71 31.71 -16.77
N ASN A 1012 -8.90 31.14 -17.96
CA ASN A 1012 -10.22 30.68 -18.41
C ASN A 1012 -10.77 29.54 -17.55
N THR A 1013 -9.92 28.89 -16.75
CA THR A 1013 -10.31 27.83 -15.82
C THR A 1013 -10.36 28.30 -14.36
N CYS A 1014 -10.16 29.61 -14.09
CA CYS A 1014 -10.24 30.19 -12.75
C CYS A 1014 -11.60 30.85 -12.52
N ILE A 1015 -12.36 30.32 -11.58
CA ILE A 1015 -13.66 30.81 -11.13
C ILE A 1015 -13.43 31.64 -9.86
N HIS A 1016 -14.05 32.81 -9.76
CA HIS A 1016 -14.05 33.59 -8.51
C HIS A 1016 -15.36 33.32 -7.75
N TYR A 1017 -15.23 32.97 -6.48
CA TYR A 1017 -16.33 32.68 -5.57
C TYR A 1017 -16.29 33.66 -4.39
N PRO A 1018 -16.97 34.83 -4.51
CA PRO A 1018 -16.94 35.88 -3.50
C PRO A 1018 -17.78 35.55 -2.25
N PRO A 1019 -17.42 36.10 -1.09
CA PRO A 1019 -18.24 36.07 0.12
C PRO A 1019 -19.41 37.05 0.09
#